data_AF-A0A2E1X955-F1
#
_entry.id   AF-A0A2E1X955-F1
#
_cell.length_a   1.000
_cell.length_b   1.000
_cell.length_c   1.000
_cell.angle_alpha   90.00
_cell.angle_beta   90.00
_cell.angle_gamma   90.00
#
_symmetry.space_group_name_H-M   'P 1'
#
loop_
_entity.id
_entity.type
_entity.pdbx_description
1 polymer ?
#
loop_
_entity_poly.entity_id
_entity_poly.type
_entity_poly.pdbx_seq_one_letter_code
_entity_poly.pdbx_strand_id
1 'polypeptide(L)'
;MNGRNILIWGLVIVFFVVALQLFEFSTPGPQPTQLSYSEFVSRIDNGGINEAKVAKGQVTGTLSDGSEFVTTIPEDGQTAAAERLNDAGVSTEIEKEEELPLLLSLLINILPLLIFLAFFLFIMRQMQGAGGKAMGFGKSKAKLLTERQGRVTFDDVAGIDEAKEELEEIVEYLKDPMKFQRLGGKIPKGALLVGPPGTGKTLLARAIAGEANVPFFTISGSDFVEMFVGVGASRVRDMFDQAKKNAPCIIFIDEIDAVGRHRGAGLGGGNDEREQTLNQLLVEMDGFEANEGIILIAATNRPDVLDPALLRPGRFDRQVVVPNPDVAGREKILNVHAKKVPLAPDVNIRTIARGTPGFSGADLANLVNEAALLAARRGKRFVTAREFDDSKDKVMMGAERRSMVMTDEEKTLTAYHEAGHAMVSICVPGNDPVHKATIIPRGRALGMVQSLPERDRYSMTLQQMTARIAMAMGGRVAEELKFGREKVTSGASSDIDMATKIARAMVTQYGLSEKLGPIAYAEDEGEVFLGQSIARTKTISTDTAKLIEDEIKRFVTEGHDLAKKILTERRDDWEKLAQALLEFETLTGEEIQKILNGETIVREDPLDPKDHTPPSSVPSSGAPSGGKKRDDGTGGMEPSPQGA
;
A
#
# COMPACT_ATOMS: atom_id res chain seq x y z
N MET A 1 17.98 26.34 4.12
CA MET A 1 17.78 27.23 2.96
C MET A 1 18.67 28.45 3.15
N ASN A 2 19.57 28.73 2.21
CA ASN A 2 20.51 29.86 2.32
C ASN A 2 19.73 31.17 2.57
N GLY A 3 20.12 31.96 3.57
CA GLY A 3 19.47 33.23 3.90
C GLY A 3 19.37 34.20 2.72
N ARG A 4 20.30 34.08 1.76
CA ARG A 4 20.26 34.79 0.47
C ARG A 4 19.01 34.47 -0.36
N ASN A 5 18.56 33.21 -0.38
CA ASN A 5 17.36 32.81 -1.13
C ASN A 5 16.08 33.30 -0.46
N ILE A 6 16.04 33.34 0.88
CA ILE A 6 14.88 33.87 1.63
C ILE A 6 14.73 35.37 1.38
N LEU A 7 15.85 36.09 1.37
CA LEU A 7 15.87 37.53 1.12
C LEU A 7 15.45 37.88 -0.32
N ILE A 8 15.86 37.05 -1.30
CA ILE A 8 15.43 37.20 -2.70
C ILE A 8 13.93 36.91 -2.86
N TRP A 9 13.41 35.82 -2.28
CA TRP A 9 11.97 35.52 -2.34
C TRP A 9 11.13 36.56 -1.61
N GLY A 10 11.63 37.10 -0.49
CA GLY A 10 11.00 38.22 0.21
C GLY A 10 10.91 39.48 -0.66
N LEU A 11 11.99 39.83 -1.37
CA LEU A 11 12.00 40.97 -2.31
C LEU A 11 11.03 40.77 -3.48
N VAL A 12 10.94 39.55 -4.03
CA VAL A 12 9.99 39.23 -5.11
C VAL A 12 8.55 39.37 -4.65
N ILE A 13 8.23 38.89 -3.44
CA ILE A 13 6.88 39.02 -2.86
C ILE A 13 6.55 40.49 -2.61
N VAL A 14 7.47 41.27 -2.05
CA VAL A 14 7.27 42.71 -1.83
C VAL A 14 7.08 43.44 -3.16
N PHE A 15 7.89 43.15 -4.18
CA PHE A 15 7.71 43.73 -5.51
C PHE A 15 6.36 43.36 -6.13
N PHE A 16 5.92 42.11 -5.98
CA PHE A 16 4.62 41.65 -6.48
C PHE A 16 3.44 42.31 -5.75
N VAL A 17 3.55 42.51 -4.43
CA VAL A 17 2.55 43.24 -3.63
C VAL A 17 2.50 44.70 -4.03
N VAL A 18 3.65 45.35 -4.23
CA VAL A 18 3.71 46.74 -4.71
C VAL A 18 3.16 46.86 -6.13
N ALA A 19 3.46 45.90 -7.02
CA ALA A 19 2.91 45.87 -8.37
C ALA A 19 1.37 45.66 -8.36
N LEU A 20 0.85 44.81 -7.47
CA LEU A 20 -0.58 44.63 -7.26
C LEU A 20 -1.25 45.87 -6.64
N GLN A 21 -0.56 46.62 -5.78
CA GLN A 21 -1.05 47.88 -5.23
C GLN A 21 -1.01 49.03 -6.24
N LEU A 22 -0.04 49.06 -7.15
CA LEU A 22 -0.01 50.01 -8.28
C LEU A 22 -1.07 49.67 -9.32
N PHE A 23 -1.45 48.39 -9.42
CA PHE A 23 -2.67 47.92 -10.09
C PHE A 23 -3.90 48.07 -9.16
N GLU A 24 -3.96 49.17 -8.41
CA GLU A 24 -5.07 49.46 -7.53
C GLU A 24 -6.37 49.28 -8.31
N PHE A 25 -7.20 48.40 -7.74
CA PHE A 25 -8.55 48.10 -8.17
C PHE A 25 -9.26 49.41 -8.50
N SER A 26 -9.40 49.73 -9.79
CA SER A 26 -10.59 50.41 -10.26
C SER A 26 -11.75 49.47 -9.96
N THR A 27 -12.23 49.47 -8.71
CA THR A 27 -13.56 48.95 -8.40
C THR A 27 -14.48 49.68 -9.37
N PRO A 28 -15.13 48.99 -10.32
CA PRO A 28 -16.09 49.67 -11.16
C PRO A 28 -17.16 50.17 -10.20
N GLY A 29 -17.28 51.48 -10.05
CA GLY A 29 -18.52 52.06 -9.54
C GLY A 29 -19.70 51.55 -10.39
N PRO A 30 -20.95 51.68 -9.91
CA PRO A 30 -22.10 51.39 -10.76
C PRO A 30 -21.91 52.07 -12.11
N GLN A 31 -21.92 51.28 -13.19
CA GLN A 31 -21.68 51.77 -14.54
C GLN A 31 -22.67 52.91 -14.82
N PRO A 32 -22.20 54.14 -15.10
CA PRO A 32 -23.09 55.26 -15.35
C PRO A 32 -23.97 54.94 -16.56
N THR A 33 -25.24 55.32 -16.49
CA THR A 33 -26.23 54.99 -17.52
C THR A 33 -25.86 55.68 -18.82
N GLN A 34 -25.59 54.91 -19.86
CA GLN A 34 -25.17 55.46 -21.15
C GLN A 34 -26.40 55.98 -21.91
N LEU A 35 -26.54 57.30 -22.03
CA LEU A 35 -27.64 57.94 -22.76
C LEU A 35 -27.21 58.26 -24.19
N SER A 36 -28.09 57.97 -25.17
CA SER A 36 -27.92 58.50 -26.52
C SER A 36 -28.08 60.03 -26.52
N TYR A 37 -27.45 60.71 -27.48
CA TYR A 37 -27.54 62.18 -27.58
C TYR A 37 -29.00 62.68 -27.68
N SER A 38 -29.85 61.95 -28.41
CA SER A 38 -31.29 62.26 -28.52
C SER A 38 -32.04 62.09 -27.20
N GLU A 39 -31.73 61.06 -26.42
CA GLU A 39 -32.36 60.85 -25.10
C GLU A 39 -31.88 61.88 -24.09
N PHE A 40 -30.60 62.24 -24.14
CA PHE A 40 -30.05 63.31 -23.34
C PHE A 40 -30.77 64.65 -23.60
N VAL A 41 -30.91 65.05 -24.87
CA VAL A 41 -31.65 66.27 -25.23
C VAL A 41 -33.12 66.20 -24.77
N SER A 42 -33.78 65.06 -24.95
CA SER A 42 -35.16 64.88 -24.48
C SER A 42 -35.29 64.95 -22.95
N ARG A 43 -34.30 64.46 -22.21
CA ARG A 43 -34.26 64.52 -20.73
C ARG A 43 -33.98 65.93 -20.22
N ILE A 44 -33.19 66.73 -20.94
CA ILE A 44 -33.01 68.16 -20.65
C ILE A 44 -34.34 68.91 -20.80
N ASP A 45 -35.00 68.76 -21.95
CA ASP A 45 -36.23 69.51 -22.27
C ASP A 45 -37.40 69.15 -21.32
N ASN A 46 -37.38 67.94 -20.72
CA ASN A 46 -38.36 67.47 -19.75
C ASN A 46 -37.96 67.69 -18.27
N GLY A 47 -36.84 68.37 -17.99
CA GLY A 47 -36.40 68.72 -16.63
C GLY A 47 -35.87 67.54 -15.80
N GLY A 48 -35.31 66.51 -16.43
CA GLY A 48 -34.87 65.27 -15.77
C GLY A 48 -33.39 65.22 -15.36
N ILE A 49 -32.65 66.33 -15.45
CA ILE A 49 -31.22 66.42 -15.14
C ILE A 49 -31.00 67.45 -14.04
N ASN A 50 -30.26 67.10 -12.98
CA ASN A 50 -29.98 67.99 -11.84
C ASN A 50 -28.62 68.70 -11.95
N GLU A 51 -27.59 67.96 -12.37
CA GLU A 51 -26.21 68.45 -12.50
C GLU A 51 -25.57 67.81 -13.72
N ALA A 52 -24.81 68.59 -14.48
CA ALA A 52 -24.11 68.12 -15.66
C ALA A 52 -22.72 68.75 -15.79
N LYS A 53 -21.72 67.92 -16.00
CA LYS A 53 -20.33 68.27 -16.27
C LYS A 53 -20.00 67.96 -17.72
N VAL A 54 -19.43 68.94 -18.43
CA VAL A 54 -19.08 68.82 -19.85
C VAL A 54 -17.57 68.75 -20.00
N ALA A 55 -17.04 67.63 -20.50
CA ALA A 55 -15.61 67.44 -20.75
C ALA A 55 -15.34 66.50 -21.94
N LYS A 56 -14.40 66.88 -22.83
CA LYS A 56 -13.87 66.06 -23.96
C LYS A 56 -14.93 65.28 -24.76
N GLY A 57 -15.96 65.98 -25.28
CA GLY A 57 -16.99 65.36 -26.11
C GLY A 57 -17.90 64.39 -25.34
N GLN A 58 -17.88 64.44 -24.01
CA GLN A 58 -18.82 63.72 -23.15
C GLN A 58 -19.46 64.66 -22.15
N VAL A 59 -20.69 64.33 -21.77
CA VAL A 59 -21.39 64.97 -20.65
C VAL A 59 -21.73 63.92 -19.63
N THR A 60 -21.29 64.17 -18.41
CA THR A 60 -21.48 63.29 -17.26
C THR A 60 -22.26 64.05 -16.21
N GLY A 61 -23.25 63.43 -15.58
CA GLY A 61 -24.04 64.15 -14.59
C GLY A 61 -24.97 63.25 -13.82
N THR A 62 -25.81 63.85 -12.98
CA THR A 62 -26.82 63.15 -12.20
C THR A 62 -28.22 63.48 -12.69
N LEU A 63 -29.02 62.45 -12.94
CA LEU A 63 -30.44 62.55 -13.23
C LEU A 63 -31.22 62.89 -11.96
N SER A 64 -32.47 63.35 -12.13
CA SER A 64 -33.34 63.70 -11.00
C SER A 64 -33.68 62.52 -10.06
N ASP A 65 -33.45 61.29 -10.49
CA ASP A 65 -33.60 60.07 -9.68
C ASP A 65 -32.33 59.70 -8.87
N GLY A 66 -31.27 60.51 -8.99
CA GLY A 66 -29.98 60.30 -8.32
C GLY A 66 -29.02 59.37 -9.05
N SER A 67 -29.37 58.84 -10.23
CA SER A 67 -28.47 58.01 -11.03
C SER A 67 -27.48 58.84 -11.86
N GLU A 68 -26.26 58.33 -11.99
CA GLU A 68 -25.24 58.93 -12.86
C GLU A 68 -25.46 58.53 -14.31
N PHE A 69 -25.29 59.48 -15.23
CA PHE A 69 -25.36 59.26 -16.66
C PHE A 69 -24.09 59.74 -17.38
N VAL A 70 -23.81 59.11 -18.52
CA VAL A 70 -22.77 59.50 -19.48
C VAL A 70 -23.41 59.58 -20.85
N THR A 71 -23.21 60.69 -21.56
CA THR A 71 -23.56 60.80 -22.98
C THR A 71 -22.39 61.31 -23.79
N THR A 72 -22.31 60.89 -25.05
CA THR A 72 -21.29 61.38 -26.00
C THR A 72 -21.90 62.43 -26.90
N ILE A 73 -21.25 63.58 -26.97
CA ILE A 73 -21.69 64.74 -27.75
C ILE A 73 -20.67 64.96 -28.89
N PRO A 74 -21.13 65.32 -30.11
CA PRO A 74 -20.23 65.72 -31.19
C PRO A 74 -19.29 66.85 -30.73
N GLU A 75 -18.02 66.83 -31.16
CA GLU A 75 -17.02 67.81 -30.72
C GLU A 75 -17.44 69.27 -30.98
N ASP A 76 -18.17 69.53 -32.07
CA ASP A 76 -18.70 70.85 -32.44
C ASP A 76 -19.96 71.26 -31.64
N GLY A 77 -20.53 70.35 -30.83
CA GLY A 77 -21.78 70.52 -30.10
C GLY A 77 -21.63 70.80 -28.60
N GLN A 78 -20.40 70.89 -28.07
CA GLN A 78 -20.16 71.06 -26.63
C GLN A 78 -20.72 72.38 -26.08
N THR A 79 -20.55 73.48 -26.81
CA THR A 79 -21.10 74.80 -26.46
C THR A 79 -22.62 74.82 -26.54
N ALA A 80 -23.19 74.21 -27.59
CA ALA A 80 -24.65 74.13 -27.76
C ALA A 80 -25.33 73.27 -26.68
N ALA A 81 -24.66 72.19 -26.23
CA ALA A 81 -25.15 71.37 -25.13
C ALA A 81 -25.05 72.09 -23.79
N ALA A 82 -23.97 72.83 -23.54
CA ALA A 82 -23.80 73.62 -22.32
C ALA A 82 -24.79 74.79 -22.23
N GLU A 83 -25.06 75.49 -23.33
CA GLU A 83 -26.08 76.55 -23.40
C GLU A 83 -27.48 76.00 -23.13
N ARG A 84 -27.85 74.86 -23.74
CA ARG A 84 -29.16 74.23 -23.56
C ARG A 84 -29.39 73.68 -22.15
N LEU A 85 -28.34 73.24 -21.47
CA LEU A 85 -28.38 72.85 -20.05
C LEU A 85 -28.57 74.06 -19.13
N ASN A 86 -27.92 75.19 -19.45
CA ASN A 86 -28.11 76.44 -18.71
C ASN A 86 -29.52 77.02 -18.90
N ASP A 87 -30.06 77.01 -20.12
CA ASP A 87 -31.43 77.47 -20.41
C ASP A 87 -32.50 76.64 -19.69
N ALA A 88 -32.22 75.36 -19.44
CA ALA A 88 -33.08 74.46 -18.67
C ALA A 88 -32.90 74.60 -17.13
N GLY A 89 -32.01 75.49 -16.66
CA GLY A 89 -31.78 75.76 -15.23
C GLY A 89 -30.90 74.72 -14.51
N VAL A 90 -30.13 73.92 -15.25
CA VAL A 90 -29.25 72.87 -14.70
C VAL A 90 -27.89 73.45 -14.30
N SER A 91 -27.37 73.07 -13.13
CA SER A 91 -26.02 73.45 -12.71
C SER A 91 -24.97 72.81 -13.63
N THR A 92 -24.25 73.65 -14.38
CA THR A 92 -23.24 73.22 -15.36
C THR A 92 -21.84 73.67 -14.97
N GLU A 93 -20.92 72.70 -14.89
CA GLU A 93 -19.49 72.94 -14.62
C GLU A 93 -18.66 72.47 -15.83
N ILE A 94 -17.78 73.33 -16.34
CA ILE A 94 -16.85 73.01 -17.44
C ILE A 94 -15.48 72.83 -16.81
N GLU A 95 -15.03 71.58 -16.71
CA GLU A 95 -13.70 71.26 -16.18
C GLU A 95 -12.64 71.53 -17.25
N LYS A 96 -11.60 72.28 -16.87
CA LYS A 96 -10.42 72.54 -17.70
C LYS A 96 -9.34 71.53 -17.33
N GLU A 97 -8.81 70.82 -18.31
CA GLU A 97 -7.85 69.75 -18.07
C GLU A 97 -6.49 70.28 -17.57
N GLU A 98 -6.03 69.76 -16.44
CA GLU A 98 -4.63 69.88 -16.04
C GLU A 98 -3.81 68.79 -16.75
N GLU A 99 -3.28 69.12 -17.93
CA GLU A 99 -2.31 68.25 -18.60
C GLU A 99 -1.00 68.25 -17.79
N LEU A 100 -0.66 67.11 -17.20
CA LEU A 100 0.68 66.89 -16.64
C LEU A 100 1.72 67.12 -17.74
N PRO A 101 2.89 67.73 -17.44
CA PRO A 101 3.92 67.96 -18.45
C PRO A 101 4.27 66.67 -19.19
N LEU A 102 4.31 66.72 -20.52
CA LEU A 102 4.57 65.59 -21.43
C LEU A 102 5.73 64.69 -20.98
N LEU A 103 6.79 65.29 -20.44
CA LEU A 103 7.97 64.60 -19.90
C LEU A 103 7.67 63.75 -18.67
N LEU A 104 6.82 64.26 -17.76
CA LEU A 104 6.42 63.55 -16.54
C LEU A 104 5.49 62.37 -16.88
N SER A 105 4.57 62.58 -17.83
CA SER A 105 3.70 61.53 -18.39
C SER A 105 4.51 60.40 -19.05
N LEU A 106 5.51 60.74 -19.88
CA LEU A 106 6.38 59.75 -20.50
C LEU A 106 7.17 58.94 -19.46
N LEU A 107 7.69 59.63 -18.43
CA LEU A 107 8.50 58.99 -17.40
C LEU A 107 7.68 57.99 -16.58
N ILE A 108 6.45 58.37 -16.17
CA ILE A 108 5.55 57.49 -15.40
C ILE A 108 5.16 56.25 -16.22
N ASN A 109 5.01 56.37 -17.53
CA ASN A 109 4.68 55.23 -18.40
C ASN A 109 5.89 54.34 -18.76
N ILE A 110 7.09 54.90 -18.89
CA ILE A 110 8.30 54.15 -19.30
C ILE A 110 9.02 53.52 -18.11
N LEU A 111 8.92 54.12 -16.91
CA LEU A 111 9.60 53.63 -15.71
C LEU A 111 9.21 52.19 -15.32
N PRO A 112 7.93 51.76 -15.37
CA PRO A 112 7.55 50.37 -15.12
C PRO A 112 8.18 49.39 -16.11
N LEU A 113 8.26 49.77 -17.40
CA LEU A 113 8.88 48.96 -18.44
C LEU A 113 10.39 48.80 -18.22
N LEU A 114 11.08 49.87 -17.82
CA LEU A 114 12.51 49.83 -17.51
C LEU A 114 12.81 49.01 -16.25
N ILE A 115 11.99 49.10 -15.20
CA ILE A 115 12.12 48.27 -14.00
C ILE A 115 11.90 46.80 -14.33
N PHE A 116 10.87 46.50 -15.14
CA PHE A 116 10.62 45.13 -15.61
C PHE A 116 11.79 44.58 -16.43
N LEU A 117 12.33 45.38 -17.37
CA LEU A 117 13.47 44.99 -18.19
C LEU A 117 14.73 44.76 -17.34
N ALA A 118 15.00 45.62 -16.36
CA ALA A 118 16.13 45.46 -15.44
C ALA A 118 15.99 44.20 -14.58
N PHE A 119 14.78 43.91 -14.08
CA PHE A 119 14.47 42.71 -13.32
C PHE A 119 14.58 41.44 -14.18
N PHE A 120 14.09 41.49 -15.41
CA PHE A 120 14.18 40.39 -16.38
C PHE A 120 15.64 40.05 -16.73
N LEU A 121 16.47 41.07 -16.98
CA LEU A 121 17.90 40.90 -17.22
C LEU A 121 18.64 40.37 -15.98
N PHE A 122 18.23 40.79 -14.78
CA PHE A 122 18.77 40.28 -13.52
C PHE A 122 18.44 38.79 -13.32
N ILE A 123 17.20 38.36 -13.59
CA ILE A 123 16.81 36.94 -13.54
C ILE A 123 17.57 36.11 -14.59
N MET A 124 17.67 36.57 -15.84
CA MET A 124 18.41 35.84 -16.87
C MET A 124 19.88 35.64 -16.47
N ARG A 125 20.50 36.66 -15.89
CA ARG A 125 21.88 36.59 -15.40
C ARG A 125 22.03 35.65 -14.19
N GLN A 126 21.00 35.52 -13.35
CA GLN A 126 20.98 34.56 -12.24
C GLN A 126 20.69 33.11 -12.71
N MET A 127 19.89 32.93 -13.77
CA MET A 127 19.63 31.62 -14.38
C MET A 127 20.85 31.06 -15.13
N GLN A 128 21.65 31.90 -15.78
CA GLN A 128 22.93 31.46 -16.38
C GLN A 128 23.96 30.99 -15.35
N GLY A 129 23.94 31.54 -14.11
CA GLY A 129 24.74 31.03 -12.98
C GLY A 129 24.26 29.68 -12.42
N ALA A 130 23.09 29.19 -12.85
CA ALA A 130 22.50 27.91 -12.47
C ALA A 130 22.54 26.86 -13.61
N GLY A 131 23.38 27.07 -14.62
CA GLY A 131 23.50 26.30 -15.88
C GLY A 131 23.84 24.80 -15.76
N GLY A 132 23.87 24.22 -14.56
CA GLY A 132 24.03 22.77 -14.35
C GLY A 132 22.72 22.00 -14.18
N LYS A 133 21.58 22.66 -13.93
CA LYS A 133 20.33 21.95 -13.56
C LYS A 133 19.34 21.73 -14.70
N ALA A 134 19.34 22.56 -15.74
CA ALA A 134 18.49 22.35 -16.92
C ALA A 134 18.96 21.16 -17.80
N MET A 135 20.25 20.82 -17.77
CA MET A 135 20.82 19.66 -18.49
C MET A 135 20.66 18.33 -17.73
N GLY A 136 20.08 18.36 -16.53
CA GLY A 136 19.83 17.16 -15.70
C GLY A 136 18.51 16.44 -16.00
N PHE A 137 17.64 17.00 -16.83
CA PHE A 137 16.30 16.43 -17.08
C PHE A 137 16.31 15.06 -17.77
N GLY A 138 17.37 14.73 -18.51
CA GLY A 138 17.53 13.44 -19.19
C GLY A 138 18.44 12.42 -18.49
N LYS A 139 19.09 12.79 -17.36
CA LYS A 139 19.99 11.86 -16.66
C LYS A 139 19.20 10.82 -15.88
N SER A 140 19.66 9.58 -15.92
CA SER A 140 19.11 8.48 -15.15
C SER A 140 19.24 8.77 -13.65
N LYS A 141 18.16 8.50 -12.90
CA LYS A 141 18.14 8.55 -11.42
C LYS A 141 18.64 7.24 -10.79
N ALA A 142 19.12 6.29 -11.60
CA ALA A 142 19.59 5.00 -11.13
C ALA A 142 20.65 5.18 -10.04
N LYS A 143 20.40 4.57 -8.88
CA LYS A 143 21.35 4.61 -7.75
C LYS A 143 22.39 3.52 -8.00
N LEU A 144 23.64 3.94 -8.24
CA LEU A 144 24.77 3.02 -8.27
C LEU A 144 25.09 2.62 -6.82
N LEU A 145 24.80 1.37 -6.47
CA LEU A 145 25.22 0.79 -5.20
C LEU A 145 26.62 0.20 -5.41
N THR A 146 27.65 0.93 -4.97
CA THR A 146 29.03 0.46 -4.96
C THR A 146 29.29 -0.36 -3.70
N GLU A 147 30.15 -1.37 -3.81
CA GLU A 147 30.45 -2.51 -2.92
C GLU A 147 30.55 -2.29 -1.39
N ARG A 148 30.50 -1.07 -0.85
CA ARG A 148 30.86 -0.79 0.55
C ARG A 148 29.71 -0.62 1.55
N GLN A 149 28.45 -0.55 1.13
CA GLN A 149 27.32 -0.43 2.07
C GLN A 149 26.25 -1.49 1.84
N GLY A 150 26.15 -2.45 2.78
CA GLY A 150 25.04 -3.41 2.86
C GLY A 150 25.08 -4.54 1.82
N ARG A 151 26.20 -5.27 1.73
CA ARG A 151 26.31 -6.48 0.90
C ARG A 151 25.27 -7.51 1.36
N VAL A 152 24.32 -7.82 0.49
CA VAL A 152 23.33 -8.88 0.66
C VAL A 152 23.83 -10.08 -0.15
N THR A 153 23.76 -11.28 0.42
CA THR A 153 24.17 -12.53 -0.25
C THR A 153 23.01 -13.52 -0.27
N PHE A 154 23.20 -14.69 -0.89
CA PHE A 154 22.16 -15.72 -0.85
C PHE A 154 21.85 -16.25 0.56
N ASP A 155 22.74 -16.06 1.53
CA ASP A 155 22.49 -16.41 2.94
C ASP A 155 21.42 -15.53 3.61
N ASP A 156 21.22 -14.31 3.10
CA ASP A 156 20.22 -13.36 3.61
C ASP A 156 18.83 -13.58 3.00
N VAL A 157 18.74 -14.40 1.95
CA VAL A 157 17.51 -14.76 1.26
C VAL A 157 17.14 -16.18 1.69
N ALA A 158 15.87 -16.46 2.00
CA ALA A 158 15.46 -17.77 2.48
C ALA A 158 14.10 -18.17 1.89
N GLY A 159 13.86 -19.48 1.82
CA GLY A 159 12.54 -20.03 1.47
C GLY A 159 12.18 -19.99 -0.01
N ILE A 160 13.15 -19.75 -0.90
CA ILE A 160 13.00 -19.75 -2.36
C ILE A 160 14.18 -20.49 -3.00
N ASP A 161 14.40 -21.74 -2.59
CA ASP A 161 15.60 -22.50 -2.93
C ASP A 161 15.66 -22.82 -4.44
N GLU A 162 14.51 -23.13 -5.06
CA GLU A 162 14.40 -23.40 -6.50
C GLU A 162 14.75 -22.16 -7.34
N ALA A 163 14.24 -20.99 -6.95
CA ALA A 163 14.55 -19.74 -7.63
C ALA A 163 16.04 -19.37 -7.50
N LYS A 164 16.68 -19.70 -6.37
CA LYS A 164 18.12 -19.48 -6.19
C LYS A 164 18.96 -20.38 -7.09
N GLU A 165 18.62 -21.67 -7.17
CA GLU A 165 19.33 -22.62 -8.04
C GLU A 165 19.26 -22.17 -9.51
N GLU A 166 18.09 -21.71 -9.96
CA GLU A 166 17.92 -21.21 -11.32
C GLU A 166 18.75 -19.94 -11.61
N LEU A 167 18.97 -19.11 -10.59
CA LEU A 167 19.74 -17.86 -10.68
C LEU A 167 21.24 -18.07 -10.40
N GLU A 168 21.65 -19.24 -9.92
CA GLU A 168 23.06 -19.57 -9.65
C GLU A 168 23.87 -19.62 -10.95
N GLU A 169 23.25 -20.03 -12.05
CA GLU A 169 23.86 -19.96 -13.39
C GLU A 169 24.24 -18.53 -13.80
N ILE A 170 23.40 -17.55 -13.47
CA ILE A 170 23.65 -16.13 -13.75
C ILE A 170 24.83 -15.62 -12.92
N VAL A 171 24.91 -16.04 -11.65
CA VAL A 171 26.03 -15.72 -10.76
C VAL A 171 27.33 -16.34 -11.29
N GLU A 172 27.31 -17.62 -11.67
CA GLU A 172 28.50 -18.32 -12.16
C GLU A 172 29.03 -17.67 -13.44
N TYR A 173 28.14 -17.25 -14.34
CA TYR A 173 28.54 -16.52 -15.54
C TYR A 173 29.23 -15.18 -15.22
N LEU A 174 28.66 -14.39 -14.29
CA LEU A 174 29.28 -13.12 -13.90
C LEU A 174 30.65 -13.31 -13.22
N LYS A 175 30.87 -14.46 -12.57
CA LYS A 175 32.17 -14.83 -11.97
C LYS A 175 33.18 -15.36 -13.00
N ASP A 176 32.76 -16.23 -13.92
CA ASP A 176 33.62 -16.79 -14.98
C ASP A 176 32.88 -16.86 -16.34
N PRO A 177 32.87 -15.75 -17.11
CA PRO A 177 32.24 -15.71 -18.43
C PRO A 177 32.89 -16.67 -19.45
N MET A 178 34.19 -16.94 -19.32
CA MET A 178 34.94 -17.75 -20.28
C MET A 178 34.52 -19.22 -20.25
N LYS A 179 34.10 -19.73 -19.08
CA LYS A 179 33.60 -21.09 -18.92
C LYS A 179 32.46 -21.40 -19.89
N PHE A 180 31.51 -20.48 -20.05
CA PHE A 180 30.32 -20.64 -20.90
C PHE A 180 30.61 -20.35 -22.38
N GLN A 181 31.44 -19.35 -22.67
CA GLN A 181 31.82 -18.98 -24.05
C GLN A 181 32.60 -20.09 -24.76
N ARG A 182 33.47 -20.83 -24.05
CA ARG A 182 34.26 -21.93 -24.62
C ARG A 182 33.42 -23.06 -25.21
N LEU A 183 32.22 -23.26 -24.67
CA LEU A 183 31.28 -24.30 -25.11
C LEU A 183 30.22 -23.78 -26.09
N GLY A 184 30.30 -22.50 -26.48
CA GLY A 184 29.33 -21.87 -27.38
C GLY A 184 27.97 -21.59 -26.74
N GLY A 185 27.88 -21.61 -25.41
CA GLY A 185 26.66 -21.29 -24.67
C GLY A 185 26.27 -19.82 -24.87
N LYS A 186 25.00 -19.57 -25.22
CA LYS A 186 24.43 -18.22 -25.26
C LYS A 186 23.82 -17.89 -23.90
N ILE A 187 24.26 -16.80 -23.32
CA ILE A 187 23.78 -16.36 -22.00
C ILE A 187 22.47 -15.60 -22.16
N PRO A 188 21.51 -15.79 -21.22
CA PRO A 188 20.31 -14.98 -21.18
C PRO A 188 20.66 -13.51 -21.01
N LYS A 189 20.17 -12.66 -21.92
CA LYS A 189 20.38 -11.20 -21.82
C LYS A 189 19.58 -10.59 -20.68
N GLY A 190 18.51 -11.25 -20.25
CA GLY A 190 17.76 -10.81 -19.10
C GLY A 190 16.88 -11.87 -18.45
N ALA A 191 16.66 -11.68 -17.15
CA ALA A 191 15.78 -12.51 -16.34
C ALA A 191 14.60 -11.67 -15.82
N LEU A 192 13.39 -12.21 -15.89
CA LEU A 192 12.20 -11.65 -15.29
C LEU A 192 11.85 -12.44 -14.02
N LEU A 193 11.91 -11.77 -12.87
CA LEU A 193 11.44 -12.27 -11.59
C LEU A 193 9.93 -12.02 -11.46
N VAL A 194 9.16 -13.10 -11.42
CA VAL A 194 7.69 -13.06 -11.40
C VAL A 194 7.19 -13.60 -10.07
N GLY A 195 6.32 -12.87 -9.38
CA GLY A 195 5.64 -13.41 -8.21
C GLY A 195 4.89 -12.37 -7.40
N PRO A 196 4.16 -12.78 -6.36
CA PRO A 196 3.40 -11.88 -5.50
C PRO A 196 4.27 -10.76 -4.88
N PRO A 197 3.67 -9.63 -4.47
CA PRO A 197 4.40 -8.59 -3.75
C PRO A 197 4.96 -9.15 -2.43
N GLY A 198 6.12 -8.63 -2.00
CA GLY A 198 6.71 -9.02 -0.71
C GLY A 198 7.45 -10.36 -0.68
N THR A 199 7.59 -11.09 -1.79
CA THR A 199 8.35 -12.35 -1.85
C THR A 199 9.87 -12.19 -1.93
N GLY A 200 10.37 -10.95 -1.89
CA GLY A 200 11.81 -10.68 -1.86
C GLY A 200 12.50 -10.59 -3.22
N LYS A 201 11.77 -10.34 -4.32
CA LYS A 201 12.35 -10.17 -5.68
C LYS A 201 13.51 -9.15 -5.73
N THR A 202 13.32 -7.97 -5.14
CA THR A 202 14.36 -6.93 -5.05
C THR A 202 15.54 -7.36 -4.18
N LEU A 203 15.29 -8.13 -3.12
CA LEU A 203 16.33 -8.66 -2.24
C LEU A 203 17.15 -9.75 -2.96
N LEU A 204 16.48 -10.63 -3.70
CA LEU A 204 17.09 -11.67 -4.51
C LEU A 204 17.98 -11.07 -5.60
N ALA A 205 17.52 -10.06 -6.33
CA ALA A 205 18.33 -9.37 -7.33
C ALA A 205 19.61 -8.74 -6.74
N ARG A 206 19.51 -8.16 -5.53
CA ARG A 206 20.68 -7.65 -4.78
C ARG A 206 21.61 -8.77 -4.34
N ALA A 207 21.06 -9.91 -3.93
CA ALA A 207 21.84 -11.07 -3.53
C ALA A 207 22.66 -11.65 -4.69
N ILE A 208 22.09 -11.72 -5.91
CA ILE A 208 22.82 -12.15 -7.11
C ILE A 208 24.05 -11.25 -7.35
N ALA A 209 23.87 -9.92 -7.26
CA ALA A 209 24.97 -8.97 -7.43
C ALA A 209 26.03 -9.09 -6.32
N GLY A 210 25.60 -9.26 -5.07
CA GLY A 210 26.48 -9.44 -3.93
C GLY A 210 27.24 -10.77 -3.95
N GLU A 211 26.65 -11.81 -4.53
CA GLU A 211 27.26 -13.12 -4.72
C GLU A 211 28.28 -13.09 -5.86
N ALA A 212 27.92 -12.49 -7.00
CA ALA A 212 28.81 -12.30 -8.15
C ALA A 212 29.89 -11.23 -7.94
N ASN A 213 29.73 -10.38 -6.92
CA ASN A 213 30.61 -9.24 -6.62
C ASN A 213 30.74 -8.26 -7.81
N VAL A 214 29.60 -7.85 -8.37
CA VAL A 214 29.51 -6.89 -9.49
C VAL A 214 28.68 -5.65 -9.11
N PRO A 215 28.88 -4.49 -9.75
CA PRO A 215 28.04 -3.31 -9.55
C PRO A 215 26.56 -3.59 -9.81
N PHE A 216 25.70 -3.00 -8.97
CA PHE A 216 24.25 -3.14 -9.04
C PHE A 216 23.59 -1.79 -9.27
N PHE A 217 22.96 -1.64 -10.44
CA PHE A 217 22.14 -0.48 -10.79
C PHE A 217 20.68 -0.80 -10.49
N THR A 218 20.00 0.05 -9.74
CA THR A 218 18.56 -0.13 -9.45
C THR A 218 17.76 1.09 -9.89
N ILE A 219 16.67 0.83 -10.59
CA ILE A 219 15.69 1.82 -11.03
C ILE A 219 14.28 1.26 -10.87
N SER A 220 13.31 2.11 -10.56
CA SER A 220 11.90 1.72 -10.57
C SER A 220 11.31 1.92 -11.96
N GLY A 221 10.47 1.02 -12.43
CA GLY A 221 9.74 1.15 -13.69
C GLY A 221 8.90 2.42 -13.73
N SER A 222 8.37 2.86 -12.58
CA SER A 222 7.66 4.13 -12.45
C SER A 222 8.54 5.37 -12.65
N ASP A 223 9.86 5.29 -12.45
CA ASP A 223 10.79 6.41 -12.70
C ASP A 223 10.93 6.75 -14.19
N PHE A 224 10.49 5.85 -15.07
CA PHE A 224 10.51 6.06 -16.51
C PHE A 224 9.24 6.74 -17.04
N VAL A 225 8.16 6.79 -16.25
CA VAL A 225 6.88 7.39 -16.65
C VAL A 225 6.83 8.83 -16.15
N GLU A 226 6.89 9.79 -17.05
CA GLU A 226 6.89 11.22 -16.74
C GLU A 226 5.87 11.98 -17.61
N MET A 227 5.50 13.20 -17.20
CA MET A 227 4.56 14.04 -17.96
C MET A 227 5.13 14.56 -19.30
N PHE A 228 6.45 14.47 -19.48
CA PHE A 228 7.14 15.00 -20.66
C PHE A 228 7.55 13.89 -21.61
N VAL A 229 7.04 13.95 -22.84
CA VAL A 229 7.35 13.00 -23.91
C VAL A 229 8.87 12.94 -24.15
N GLY A 230 9.41 11.72 -24.25
CA GLY A 230 10.82 11.45 -24.54
C GLY A 230 11.78 11.52 -23.35
N VAL A 231 11.34 11.96 -22.17
CA VAL A 231 12.19 11.95 -20.96
C VAL A 231 12.49 10.53 -20.51
N GLY A 232 11.49 9.64 -20.47
CA GLY A 232 11.65 8.23 -20.14
C GLY A 232 12.67 7.54 -21.06
N ALA A 233 12.51 7.68 -22.37
CA ALA A 233 13.44 7.13 -23.36
C ALA A 233 14.89 7.65 -23.19
N SER A 234 15.08 8.94 -22.86
CA SER A 234 16.43 9.48 -22.60
C SER A 234 17.08 8.85 -21.37
N ARG A 235 16.31 8.63 -20.29
CA ARG A 235 16.79 7.98 -19.07
C ARG A 235 17.18 6.52 -19.31
N VAL A 236 16.42 5.81 -20.16
CA VAL A 236 16.76 4.45 -20.58
C VAL A 236 18.15 4.45 -21.24
N ARG A 237 18.39 5.31 -22.23
CA ARG A 237 19.72 5.40 -22.89
C ARG A 237 20.85 5.68 -21.92
N ASP A 238 20.70 6.72 -21.08
CA ASP A 238 21.74 7.10 -20.11
C ASP A 238 22.02 5.97 -19.09
N MET A 239 20.99 5.21 -18.68
CA MET A 239 21.17 4.04 -17.82
C MET A 239 22.02 2.96 -18.51
N PHE A 240 21.74 2.63 -19.77
CA PHE A 240 22.51 1.64 -20.51
C PHE A 240 23.94 2.13 -20.80
N ASP A 241 24.15 3.41 -21.12
CA ASP A 241 25.47 4.00 -21.30
C ASP A 241 26.32 3.96 -20.02
N GLN A 242 25.69 4.15 -18.86
CA GLN A 242 26.36 4.02 -17.57
C GLN A 242 26.70 2.56 -17.25
N ALA A 243 25.80 1.62 -17.55
CA ALA A 243 26.05 0.20 -17.36
C ALA A 243 27.21 -0.31 -18.24
N LYS A 244 27.25 0.08 -19.52
CA LYS A 244 28.36 -0.24 -20.45
C LYS A 244 29.72 0.22 -19.93
N LYS A 245 29.79 1.37 -19.25
CA LYS A 245 31.04 1.88 -18.64
C LYS A 245 31.48 1.12 -17.38
N ASN A 246 30.57 0.38 -16.74
CA ASN A 246 30.80 -0.31 -15.47
C ASN A 246 30.65 -1.84 -15.62
N ALA A 247 30.68 -2.36 -16.84
CA ALA A 247 30.59 -3.79 -17.09
C ALA A 247 31.82 -4.54 -16.53
N PRO A 248 31.64 -5.77 -15.98
CA PRO A 248 30.39 -6.51 -15.84
C PRO A 248 29.51 -5.96 -14.72
N CYS A 249 28.19 -5.83 -14.94
CA CYS A 249 27.25 -5.29 -13.96
C CYS A 249 25.82 -5.82 -14.14
N ILE A 250 25.00 -5.64 -13.11
CA ILE A 250 23.56 -5.96 -13.15
C ILE A 250 22.74 -4.67 -13.18
N ILE A 251 21.76 -4.61 -14.08
CA ILE A 251 20.72 -3.58 -14.08
C ILE A 251 19.42 -4.22 -13.59
N PHE A 252 18.89 -3.70 -12.49
CA PHE A 252 17.63 -4.13 -11.90
C PHE A 252 16.52 -3.10 -12.12
N ILE A 253 15.43 -3.52 -12.77
CA ILE A 253 14.22 -2.71 -12.98
C ILE A 253 13.08 -3.31 -12.15
N ASP A 254 12.71 -2.63 -11.07
CA ASP A 254 11.53 -3.03 -10.28
C ASP A 254 10.25 -2.53 -10.96
N GLU A 255 9.09 -3.15 -10.69
CA GLU A 255 7.79 -2.74 -11.26
C GLU A 255 7.81 -2.49 -12.79
N ILE A 256 8.41 -3.40 -13.56
CA ILE A 256 8.55 -3.25 -15.02
C ILE A 256 7.19 -3.08 -15.73
N ASP A 257 6.09 -3.54 -15.12
CA ASP A 257 4.73 -3.36 -15.61
C ASP A 257 4.25 -1.90 -15.63
N ALA A 258 4.96 -0.96 -15.00
CA ALA A 258 4.68 0.46 -15.16
C ALA A 258 4.93 0.95 -16.61
N VAL A 259 5.97 0.43 -17.26
CA VAL A 259 6.39 0.78 -18.63
C VAL A 259 6.13 -0.31 -19.65
N GLY A 260 6.12 -1.57 -19.21
CA GLY A 260 6.03 -2.76 -20.05
C GLY A 260 4.61 -3.23 -20.30
N ARG A 261 3.58 -2.47 -19.94
CA ARG A 261 2.18 -2.87 -20.14
C ARG A 261 1.83 -2.96 -21.63
N HIS A 262 1.09 -4.01 -21.98
CA HIS A 262 0.55 -4.18 -23.32
C HIS A 262 -0.44 -3.06 -23.66
N ARG A 263 -0.50 -2.71 -24.96
CA ARG A 263 -1.44 -1.72 -25.50
C ARG A 263 -2.87 -2.05 -25.08
N GLY A 264 -3.51 -1.11 -24.38
CA GLY A 264 -4.96 -1.05 -24.21
C GLY A 264 -5.54 0.07 -25.08
N ALA A 265 -6.74 -0.13 -25.63
CA ALA A 265 -7.48 0.86 -26.40
C ALA A 265 -7.98 2.04 -25.52
N GLY A 266 -7.07 2.70 -24.81
CA GLY A 266 -7.33 3.92 -24.07
C GLY A 266 -7.39 5.09 -25.04
N LEU A 267 -8.60 5.64 -25.25
CA LEU A 267 -8.79 6.93 -25.90
C LEU A 267 -8.19 8.04 -25.00
N GLY A 268 -6.92 8.36 -25.19
CA GLY A 268 -6.24 9.47 -24.50
C GLY A 268 -4.72 9.44 -24.67
N GLY A 269 -4.13 10.55 -25.09
CA GLY A 269 -2.71 10.71 -25.46
C GLY A 269 -1.66 10.53 -24.35
N GLY A 270 -1.95 9.76 -23.30
CA GLY A 270 -0.98 9.34 -22.28
C GLY A 270 -0.21 8.06 -22.64
N ASN A 271 -0.59 7.38 -23.73
CA ASN A 271 0.06 6.14 -24.18
C ASN A 271 1.40 6.40 -24.90
N ASP A 272 1.56 7.56 -25.55
CA ASP A 272 2.69 7.80 -26.46
C ASP A 272 4.06 7.82 -25.74
N GLU A 273 4.11 8.35 -24.52
CA GLU A 273 5.35 8.43 -23.73
C GLU A 273 5.80 7.05 -23.21
N ARG A 274 4.85 6.25 -22.73
CA ARG A 274 5.12 4.88 -22.27
C ARG A 274 5.55 3.99 -23.42
N GLU A 275 4.87 4.09 -24.57
CA GLU A 275 5.24 3.34 -25.77
C GLU A 275 6.63 3.72 -26.28
N GLN A 276 6.96 5.02 -26.30
CA GLN A 276 8.29 5.47 -26.71
C GLN A 276 9.37 4.93 -25.77
N THR A 277 9.13 4.94 -24.47
CA THR A 277 10.08 4.47 -23.46
C THR A 277 10.25 2.96 -23.51
N LEU A 278 9.16 2.21 -23.69
CA LEU A 278 9.19 0.76 -23.90
C LEU A 278 9.98 0.40 -25.16
N ASN A 279 9.70 1.05 -26.29
CA ASN A 279 10.42 0.79 -27.53
C ASN A 279 11.91 1.11 -27.40
N GLN A 280 12.27 2.18 -26.69
CA GLN A 280 13.67 2.48 -26.42
C GLN A 280 14.32 1.38 -25.58
N LEU A 281 13.65 0.86 -24.55
CA LEU A 281 14.14 -0.27 -23.76
C LEU A 281 14.39 -1.50 -24.64
N LEU A 282 13.46 -1.82 -25.55
CA LEU A 282 13.61 -2.93 -26.48
C LEU A 282 14.82 -2.75 -27.42
N VAL A 283 15.01 -1.53 -27.94
CA VAL A 283 16.16 -1.20 -28.80
C VAL A 283 17.48 -1.35 -28.05
N GLU A 284 17.56 -0.89 -26.80
CA GLU A 284 18.78 -1.07 -25.98
C GLU A 284 19.03 -2.55 -25.68
N MET A 285 17.99 -3.33 -25.37
CA MET A 285 18.10 -4.79 -25.13
C MET A 285 18.60 -5.57 -26.34
N ASP A 286 18.12 -5.21 -27.53
CA ASP A 286 18.56 -5.84 -28.77
C ASP A 286 19.97 -5.36 -29.17
N GLY A 287 20.39 -4.17 -28.71
CA GLY A 287 21.58 -3.45 -29.15
C GLY A 287 22.93 -3.85 -28.54
N PHE A 288 22.98 -4.60 -27.43
CA PHE A 288 24.26 -5.08 -26.86
C PHE A 288 24.58 -6.53 -27.22
N GLU A 289 25.86 -6.84 -27.44
CA GLU A 289 26.31 -8.21 -27.66
C GLU A 289 26.28 -9.01 -26.35
N ALA A 290 26.01 -10.33 -26.42
CA ALA A 290 25.95 -11.20 -25.24
C ALA A 290 27.26 -11.22 -24.42
N ASN A 291 28.38 -10.77 -25.03
CA ASN A 291 29.70 -10.76 -24.43
C ASN A 291 30.03 -9.47 -23.65
N GLU A 292 29.14 -8.48 -23.60
CA GLU A 292 29.39 -7.22 -22.87
C GLU A 292 29.31 -7.38 -21.34
N GLY A 293 28.91 -8.55 -20.82
CA GLY A 293 28.89 -8.83 -19.37
C GLY A 293 27.82 -8.04 -18.59
N ILE A 294 26.79 -7.56 -19.28
CA ILE A 294 25.65 -6.82 -18.70
C ILE A 294 24.45 -7.75 -18.64
N ILE A 295 23.81 -7.84 -17.47
CA ILE A 295 22.60 -8.66 -17.29
C ILE A 295 21.45 -7.78 -16.81
N LEU A 296 20.32 -7.90 -17.52
CA LEU A 296 19.10 -7.18 -17.17
C LEU A 296 18.20 -8.05 -16.28
N ILE A 297 17.88 -7.60 -15.07
CA ILE A 297 16.94 -8.29 -14.20
C ILE A 297 15.72 -7.38 -14.00
N ALA A 298 14.53 -7.86 -14.28
CA ALA A 298 13.30 -7.13 -14.02
C ALA A 298 12.43 -7.86 -13.00
N ALA A 299 11.62 -7.13 -12.25
CA ALA A 299 10.64 -7.72 -11.33
C ALA A 299 9.22 -7.22 -11.67
N THR A 300 8.25 -8.13 -11.62
CA THR A 300 6.83 -7.78 -11.73
C THR A 300 5.97 -8.65 -10.81
N ASN A 301 4.84 -8.08 -10.38
CA ASN A 301 3.77 -8.82 -9.73
C ASN A 301 2.68 -9.26 -10.73
N ARG A 302 2.73 -8.76 -11.98
CA ARG A 302 1.69 -8.92 -13.00
C ARG A 302 2.32 -9.29 -14.35
N PRO A 303 2.75 -10.55 -14.54
CA PRO A 303 3.32 -10.98 -15.82
C PRO A 303 2.29 -10.96 -16.96
N ASP A 304 1.00 -11.08 -16.63
CA ASP A 304 -0.14 -11.12 -17.53
C ASP A 304 -0.37 -9.82 -18.31
N VAL A 305 -0.02 -8.68 -17.72
CA VAL A 305 -0.22 -7.36 -18.35
C VAL A 305 0.96 -6.92 -19.21
N LEU A 306 2.08 -7.66 -19.19
CA LEU A 306 3.28 -7.28 -19.91
C LEU A 306 3.14 -7.49 -21.42
N ASP A 307 3.80 -6.63 -22.20
CA ASP A 307 3.92 -6.77 -23.64
C ASP A 307 4.71 -8.06 -23.96
N PRO A 308 4.14 -9.01 -24.72
CA PRO A 308 4.84 -10.22 -25.14
C PRO A 308 6.16 -9.96 -25.87
N ALA A 309 6.36 -8.76 -26.44
CA ALA A 309 7.62 -8.35 -27.03
C ALA A 309 8.78 -8.39 -26.02
N LEU A 310 8.55 -8.09 -24.74
CA LEU A 310 9.56 -8.15 -23.69
C LEU A 310 10.01 -9.59 -23.38
N LEU A 311 9.12 -10.56 -23.56
CA LEU A 311 9.31 -11.97 -23.22
C LEU A 311 9.91 -12.80 -24.37
N ARG A 312 10.27 -12.17 -25.49
CA ARG A 312 10.85 -12.87 -26.64
C ARG A 312 12.30 -13.28 -26.38
N PRO A 313 12.78 -14.39 -26.97
CA PRO A 313 14.18 -14.80 -26.87
C PRO A 313 15.15 -13.67 -27.23
N GLY A 314 16.19 -13.47 -26.42
CA GLY A 314 17.14 -12.36 -26.55
C GLY A 314 16.77 -11.10 -25.75
N ARG A 315 15.65 -11.12 -25.02
CA ARG A 315 15.22 -10.03 -24.11
C ARG A 315 15.12 -10.55 -22.67
N PHE A 316 13.92 -10.67 -22.10
CA PHE A 316 13.69 -11.45 -20.88
C PHE A 316 13.40 -12.90 -21.27
N ASP A 317 14.45 -13.60 -21.67
CA ASP A 317 14.38 -14.99 -22.12
C ASP A 317 14.28 -15.98 -20.95
N ARG A 318 14.70 -15.59 -19.75
CA ARG A 318 14.49 -16.38 -18.53
C ARG A 318 13.38 -15.79 -17.67
N GLN A 319 12.45 -16.64 -17.24
CA GLN A 319 11.38 -16.27 -16.32
C GLN A 319 11.50 -17.11 -15.07
N VAL A 320 11.88 -16.47 -13.97
CA VAL A 320 12.07 -17.11 -12.67
C VAL A 320 10.88 -16.78 -11.80
N VAL A 321 10.12 -17.81 -11.42
CA VAL A 321 8.96 -17.65 -10.54
C VAL A 321 9.45 -17.61 -9.09
N VAL A 322 9.09 -16.55 -8.37
CA VAL A 322 9.37 -16.35 -6.95
C VAL A 322 8.04 -16.45 -6.18
N PRO A 323 7.60 -17.67 -5.83
CA PRO A 323 6.31 -17.89 -5.20
C PRO A 323 6.30 -17.41 -3.73
N ASN A 324 5.13 -17.46 -3.11
CA ASN A 324 5.06 -17.36 -1.65
C ASN A 324 5.76 -18.57 -1.00
N PRO A 325 6.45 -18.37 0.12
CA PRO A 325 7.19 -19.45 0.80
C PRO A 325 6.25 -20.53 1.37
N ASP A 326 6.71 -21.78 1.30
CA ASP A 326 6.09 -22.93 1.96
C ASP A 326 6.36 -22.93 3.48
N VAL A 327 5.79 -23.87 4.25
CA VAL A 327 6.00 -23.94 5.72
C VAL A 327 7.49 -23.91 6.09
N ALA A 328 8.33 -24.68 5.38
CA ALA A 328 9.76 -24.77 5.66
C ALA A 328 10.47 -23.44 5.30
N GLY A 329 10.11 -22.83 4.18
CA GLY A 329 10.59 -21.52 3.76
C GLY A 329 10.20 -20.42 4.73
N ARG A 330 8.95 -20.41 5.23
CA ARG A 330 8.48 -19.49 6.26
C ARG A 330 9.28 -19.63 7.55
N GLU A 331 9.56 -20.87 7.97
CA GLU A 331 10.42 -21.14 9.12
C GLU A 331 11.84 -20.59 8.91
N LYS A 332 12.45 -20.82 7.74
CA LYS A 332 13.78 -20.26 7.41
C LYS A 332 13.78 -18.72 7.42
N ILE A 333 12.77 -18.09 6.80
CA ILE A 333 12.62 -16.62 6.75
C ILE A 333 12.44 -16.06 8.16
N LEU A 334 11.54 -16.64 8.96
CA LEU A 334 11.34 -16.25 10.36
C LEU A 334 12.65 -16.37 11.15
N ASN A 335 13.43 -17.43 10.96
CA ASN A 335 14.73 -17.58 11.61
C ASN A 335 15.74 -16.47 11.22
N VAL A 336 15.77 -16.05 9.95
CA VAL A 336 16.63 -14.93 9.50
C VAL A 336 16.27 -13.64 10.22
N HIS A 337 14.96 -13.32 10.33
CA HIS A 337 14.49 -12.10 10.99
C HIS A 337 14.56 -12.18 12.51
N ALA A 338 14.34 -13.37 13.09
CA ALA A 338 14.39 -13.64 14.52
C ALA A 338 15.79 -13.42 15.11
N LYS A 339 16.87 -13.62 14.34
CA LYS A 339 18.26 -13.37 14.79
C LYS A 339 18.50 -11.94 15.30
N LYS A 340 17.68 -10.98 14.87
CA LYS A 340 17.80 -9.56 15.24
C LYS A 340 17.00 -9.21 16.51
N VAL A 341 16.22 -10.14 17.06
CA VAL A 341 15.26 -9.90 18.15
C VAL A 341 15.53 -10.85 19.32
N PRO A 342 15.53 -10.38 20.58
CA PRO A 342 15.68 -11.26 21.73
C PRO A 342 14.41 -12.09 21.97
N LEU A 343 14.47 -13.39 21.65
CA LEU A 343 13.37 -14.33 21.84
C LEU A 343 13.43 -15.04 23.20
N ALA A 344 12.27 -15.33 23.77
CA ALA A 344 12.15 -16.20 24.94
C ALA A 344 12.10 -17.70 24.55
N PRO A 345 12.42 -18.63 25.47
CA PRO A 345 12.49 -20.07 25.16
C PRO A 345 11.15 -20.72 24.79
N ASP A 346 10.03 -20.08 25.11
CA ASP A 346 8.68 -20.55 24.79
C ASP A 346 8.30 -20.35 23.31
N VAL A 347 9.09 -19.59 22.55
CA VAL A 347 8.82 -19.28 21.13
C VAL A 347 9.20 -20.45 20.24
N ASN A 348 8.19 -21.12 19.67
CA ASN A 348 8.38 -22.14 18.64
C ASN A 348 8.13 -21.56 17.24
N ILE A 349 9.22 -21.28 16.50
CA ILE A 349 9.18 -20.70 15.14
C ILE A 349 8.40 -21.59 14.17
N ARG A 350 8.47 -22.92 14.31
CA ARG A 350 7.76 -23.86 13.45
C ARG A 350 6.24 -23.77 13.64
N THR A 351 5.77 -23.57 14.87
CA THR A 351 4.34 -23.33 15.14
C THR A 351 3.88 -22.00 14.53
N ILE A 352 4.69 -20.95 14.65
CA ILE A 352 4.40 -19.64 14.03
C ILE A 352 4.32 -19.78 12.50
N ALA A 353 5.27 -20.47 11.87
CA ALA A 353 5.29 -20.69 10.41
C ALA A 353 4.04 -21.44 9.90
N ARG A 354 3.52 -22.40 10.67
CA ARG A 354 2.25 -23.09 10.37
C ARG A 354 1.03 -22.19 10.55
N GLY A 355 1.09 -21.26 11.51
CA GLY A 355 0.02 -20.30 11.79
C GLY A 355 -0.04 -19.11 10.83
N THR A 356 0.92 -18.96 9.91
CA THR A 356 0.99 -17.88 8.92
C THR A 356 0.88 -18.39 7.46
N PRO A 357 -0.16 -19.16 7.10
CA PRO A 357 -0.30 -19.65 5.73
C PRO A 357 -0.50 -18.47 4.76
N GLY A 358 0.16 -18.54 3.60
CA GLY A 358 0.05 -17.52 2.55
C GLY A 358 0.82 -16.21 2.81
N PHE A 359 1.48 -16.07 3.95
CA PHE A 359 2.30 -14.88 4.24
C PHE A 359 3.50 -14.81 3.29
N SER A 360 3.76 -13.61 2.75
CA SER A 360 4.97 -13.32 2.01
C SER A 360 6.17 -13.14 2.95
N GLY A 361 7.40 -13.12 2.40
CA GLY A 361 8.60 -12.85 3.20
C GLY A 361 8.54 -11.49 3.92
N ALA A 362 7.96 -10.48 3.27
CA ALA A 362 7.74 -9.16 3.86
C ALA A 362 6.72 -9.21 5.02
N ASP A 363 5.65 -10.00 4.89
CA ASP A 363 4.66 -10.15 5.97
C ASP A 363 5.27 -10.84 7.20
N LEU A 364 6.13 -11.84 7.00
CA LEU A 364 6.86 -12.51 8.08
C LEU A 364 7.87 -11.58 8.76
N ALA A 365 8.60 -10.78 7.97
CA ALA A 365 9.49 -9.75 8.53
C ALA A 365 8.70 -8.73 9.36
N ASN A 366 7.53 -8.31 8.87
CA ASN A 366 6.64 -7.41 9.59
C ASN A 366 6.07 -8.05 10.86
N LEU A 367 5.70 -9.33 10.84
CA LEU A 367 5.24 -10.07 12.01
C LEU A 367 6.27 -10.07 13.15
N VAL A 368 7.54 -10.37 12.82
CA VAL A 368 8.64 -10.35 13.81
C VAL A 368 8.84 -8.94 14.37
N ASN A 369 8.78 -7.92 13.52
CA ASN A 369 8.89 -6.52 13.94
C ASN A 369 7.73 -6.09 14.84
N GLU A 370 6.50 -6.44 14.50
CA GLU A 370 5.30 -6.16 15.30
C GLU A 370 5.36 -6.87 16.67
N ALA A 371 5.84 -8.12 16.71
CA ALA A 371 6.04 -8.84 17.97
C ALA A 371 7.07 -8.14 18.88
N ALA A 372 8.18 -7.65 18.30
CA ALA A 372 9.17 -6.87 19.03
C ALA A 372 8.61 -5.53 19.54
N LEU A 373 7.86 -4.80 18.71
CA LEU A 373 7.22 -3.53 19.09
C LEU A 373 6.17 -3.74 20.19
N LEU A 374 5.41 -4.84 20.13
CA LEU A 374 4.43 -5.19 21.15
C LEU A 374 5.08 -5.56 22.47
N ALA A 375 6.16 -6.34 22.45
CA ALA A 375 6.96 -6.66 23.64
C ALA A 375 7.52 -5.38 24.29
N ALA A 376 8.09 -4.49 23.47
CA ALA A 376 8.61 -3.20 23.93
C ALA A 376 7.51 -2.33 24.57
N ARG A 377 6.32 -2.27 23.95
CA ARG A 377 5.15 -1.55 24.49
C ARG A 377 4.68 -2.13 25.84
N ARG A 378 4.82 -3.44 26.03
CA ARG A 378 4.51 -4.14 27.28
C ARG A 378 5.64 -4.07 28.31
N GLY A 379 6.75 -3.38 28.02
CA GLY A 379 7.90 -3.28 28.90
C GLY A 379 8.67 -4.59 29.08
N LYS A 380 8.49 -5.56 28.18
CA LYS A 380 9.19 -6.85 28.22
C LYS A 380 10.60 -6.74 27.63
N ARG A 381 11.55 -7.51 28.18
CA ARG A 381 12.93 -7.60 27.67
C ARG A 381 13.11 -8.65 26.57
N PHE A 382 12.23 -9.65 26.54
CA PHE A 382 12.21 -10.73 25.56
C PHE A 382 10.83 -10.82 24.92
N VAL A 383 10.80 -11.19 23.64
CA VAL A 383 9.56 -11.47 22.90
C VAL A 383 9.13 -12.89 23.20
N THR A 384 7.92 -13.08 23.75
CA THR A 384 7.40 -14.42 24.10
C THR A 384 6.40 -14.91 23.05
N ALA A 385 5.96 -16.17 23.14
CA ALA A 385 5.02 -16.74 22.16
C ALA A 385 3.70 -15.94 22.07
N ARG A 386 3.26 -15.40 23.20
CA ARG A 386 2.08 -14.51 23.30
C ARG A 386 2.19 -13.27 22.42
N GLU A 387 3.36 -12.62 22.35
CA GLU A 387 3.54 -11.44 21.48
C GLU A 387 3.52 -11.80 20.00
N PHE A 388 3.97 -12.99 19.62
CA PHE A 388 3.83 -13.50 18.25
C PHE A 388 2.38 -13.78 17.89
N ASP A 389 1.62 -14.42 18.78
CA ASP A 389 0.20 -14.69 18.52
C ASP A 389 -0.63 -13.41 18.45
N ASP A 390 -0.41 -12.46 19.36
CA ASP A 390 -1.11 -11.17 19.34
C ASP A 390 -0.75 -10.33 18.11
N SER A 391 0.51 -10.39 17.67
CA SER A 391 0.98 -9.68 16.47
C SER A 391 0.48 -10.35 15.19
N LYS A 392 0.41 -11.68 15.16
CA LYS A 392 -0.19 -12.46 14.06
C LYS A 392 -1.65 -12.05 13.88
N ASP A 393 -2.42 -12.02 14.97
CA ASP A 393 -3.81 -11.55 14.94
C ASP A 393 -3.91 -10.12 14.42
N LYS A 394 -3.00 -9.23 14.86
CA LYS A 394 -2.96 -7.84 14.40
C LYS A 394 -2.65 -7.72 12.90
N VAL A 395 -1.70 -8.51 12.39
CA VAL A 395 -1.33 -8.49 10.96
C VAL A 395 -2.46 -9.05 10.11
N MET A 396 -3.14 -10.11 10.56
CA MET A 396 -4.23 -10.74 9.81
C MET A 396 -5.55 -9.94 9.83
N MET A 397 -5.93 -9.38 10.99
CA MET A 397 -7.26 -8.80 11.21
C MET A 397 -7.24 -7.30 11.51
N GLY A 398 -6.07 -6.71 11.75
CA GLY A 398 -5.94 -5.34 12.23
C GLY A 398 -5.91 -5.23 13.75
N ALA A 399 -5.78 -3.99 14.24
CA ALA A 399 -5.63 -3.73 15.67
C ALA A 399 -6.88 -4.12 16.49
N GLU A 400 -6.63 -4.55 17.72
CA GLU A 400 -7.63 -4.80 18.76
C GLU A 400 -8.42 -3.51 19.07
N ARG A 401 -9.76 -3.60 19.05
CA ARG A 401 -10.64 -2.44 19.26
C ARG A 401 -11.05 -2.29 20.72
N ARG A 402 -10.11 -1.88 21.57
CA ARG A 402 -10.36 -1.68 23.02
C ARG A 402 -11.44 -0.67 23.37
N SER A 403 -11.70 0.30 22.48
CA SER A 403 -12.73 1.32 22.69
C SER A 403 -14.14 0.86 22.29
N MET A 404 -14.27 -0.30 21.64
CA MET A 404 -15.57 -0.85 21.26
C MET A 404 -16.14 -1.61 22.44
N VAL A 405 -17.07 -0.97 23.15
CA VAL A 405 -17.82 -1.61 24.23
C VAL A 405 -18.95 -2.40 23.59
N MET A 406 -18.82 -3.73 23.60
CA MET A 406 -19.92 -4.63 23.23
C MET A 406 -20.87 -4.75 24.42
N THR A 407 -22.16 -4.78 24.16
CA THR A 407 -23.15 -5.14 25.19
C THR A 407 -22.99 -6.60 25.59
N ASP A 408 -23.44 -6.97 26.79
CA ASP A 408 -23.39 -8.38 27.25
C ASP A 408 -24.18 -9.31 26.32
N GLU A 409 -25.26 -8.81 25.71
CA GLU A 409 -26.05 -9.54 24.71
C GLU A 409 -25.23 -9.81 23.43
N GLU A 410 -24.54 -8.79 22.89
CA GLU A 410 -23.66 -8.96 21.72
C GLU A 410 -22.49 -9.89 22.02
N LYS A 411 -21.86 -9.75 23.20
CA LYS A 411 -20.77 -10.62 23.65
C LYS A 411 -21.23 -12.07 23.75
N THR A 412 -22.42 -12.29 24.33
CA THR A 412 -23.07 -13.62 24.41
C THR A 412 -23.32 -14.18 23.02
N LEU A 413 -23.89 -13.38 22.12
CA LEU A 413 -24.18 -13.81 20.76
C LEU A 413 -22.90 -14.25 20.03
N THR A 414 -21.86 -13.43 20.08
CA THR A 414 -20.56 -13.75 19.48
C THR A 414 -19.93 -15.00 20.11
N ALA A 415 -20.01 -15.19 21.43
CA ALA A 415 -19.48 -16.40 22.07
C ALA A 415 -20.16 -17.69 21.58
N TYR A 416 -21.48 -17.70 21.45
CA TYR A 416 -22.20 -18.85 20.92
C TYR A 416 -21.91 -19.08 19.43
N HIS A 417 -21.76 -18.00 18.66
CA HIS A 417 -21.38 -18.03 17.26
C HIS A 417 -19.99 -18.67 17.05
N GLU A 418 -18.96 -18.18 17.76
CA GLU A 418 -17.60 -18.72 17.66
C GLU A 418 -17.49 -20.14 18.22
N ALA A 419 -18.22 -20.46 19.30
CA ALA A 419 -18.32 -21.83 19.80
C ALA A 419 -18.95 -22.77 18.75
N GLY A 420 -19.87 -22.27 17.93
CA GLY A 420 -20.46 -22.98 16.80
C GLY A 420 -19.42 -23.39 15.77
N HIS A 421 -18.60 -22.43 15.31
CA HIS A 421 -17.49 -22.70 14.39
C HIS A 421 -16.49 -23.70 14.98
N ALA A 422 -16.07 -23.49 16.23
CA ALA A 422 -15.10 -24.35 16.89
C ALA A 422 -15.62 -25.78 17.02
N MET A 423 -16.88 -25.97 17.42
CA MET A 423 -17.44 -27.30 17.61
C MET A 423 -17.59 -28.05 16.29
N VAL A 424 -18.09 -27.39 15.24
CA VAL A 424 -18.19 -28.01 13.91
C VAL A 424 -16.80 -28.33 13.35
N SER A 425 -15.82 -27.46 13.55
CA SER A 425 -14.43 -27.68 13.13
C SER A 425 -13.82 -28.93 13.78
N ILE A 426 -14.08 -29.15 15.07
CA ILE A 426 -13.54 -30.30 15.82
C ILE A 426 -14.26 -31.62 15.45
N CYS A 427 -15.57 -31.59 15.27
CA CYS A 427 -16.37 -32.79 15.06
C CYS A 427 -16.41 -33.29 13.62
N VAL A 428 -16.29 -32.39 12.62
CA VAL A 428 -16.42 -32.76 11.21
C VAL A 428 -15.05 -33.18 10.63
N PRO A 429 -14.90 -34.43 10.16
CA PRO A 429 -13.65 -34.88 9.55
C PRO A 429 -13.29 -34.08 8.29
N GLY A 430 -12.01 -33.76 8.14
CA GLY A 430 -11.48 -33.00 7.00
C GLY A 430 -11.19 -31.53 7.32
N ASN A 431 -11.69 -31.01 8.45
CA ASN A 431 -11.30 -29.69 8.95
C ASN A 431 -9.87 -29.70 9.54
N ASP A 432 -9.24 -28.54 9.51
CA ASP A 432 -7.92 -28.34 10.10
C ASP A 432 -8.07 -28.11 11.63
N PRO A 433 -7.15 -28.64 12.47
CA PRO A 433 -7.28 -28.55 13.92
C PRO A 433 -7.43 -27.12 14.43
N VAL A 434 -8.33 -26.90 15.38
CA VAL A 434 -8.53 -25.60 16.02
C VAL A 434 -7.32 -25.26 16.88
N HIS A 435 -6.75 -24.08 16.65
CA HIS A 435 -5.62 -23.55 17.39
C HIS A 435 -6.04 -22.51 18.43
N LYS A 436 -7.05 -21.69 18.11
CA LYS A 436 -7.55 -20.65 19.02
C LYS A 436 -8.97 -20.24 18.65
N ALA A 437 -9.79 -19.93 19.64
CA ALA A 437 -11.08 -19.25 19.48
C ALA A 437 -11.11 -18.00 20.36
N THR A 438 -11.64 -16.88 19.86
CA THR A 438 -11.74 -15.63 20.64
C THR A 438 -12.94 -14.80 20.27
N ILE A 439 -13.47 -14.08 21.25
CA ILE A 439 -14.57 -13.12 21.11
C ILE A 439 -14.08 -11.66 21.26
N ILE A 440 -12.77 -11.44 21.19
CA ILE A 440 -12.18 -10.10 21.28
C ILE A 440 -12.22 -9.44 19.88
N PRO A 441 -12.86 -8.27 19.74
CA PRO A 441 -13.05 -7.65 18.43
C PRO A 441 -11.75 -7.10 17.84
N ARG A 442 -11.50 -7.45 16.57
CA ARG A 442 -10.31 -7.04 15.81
C ARG A 442 -10.68 -6.60 14.41
N GLY A 443 -10.27 -5.38 14.04
CA GLY A 443 -10.63 -4.77 12.75
C GLY A 443 -12.13 -4.83 12.44
N ARG A 444 -12.50 -5.68 11.48
CA ARG A 444 -13.90 -5.90 11.03
C ARG A 444 -14.59 -7.12 11.69
N ALA A 445 -13.84 -7.99 12.37
CA ALA A 445 -14.37 -9.19 13.01
C ALA A 445 -14.70 -8.94 14.49
N LEU A 446 -15.81 -9.52 14.96
CA LEU A 446 -16.23 -9.47 16.38
C LEU A 446 -15.64 -10.62 17.19
N GLY A 447 -15.40 -11.76 16.55
CA GLY A 447 -14.71 -12.93 17.08
C GLY A 447 -14.05 -13.70 15.94
N MET A 448 -13.34 -14.77 16.26
CA MET A 448 -12.87 -15.73 15.27
C MET A 448 -12.54 -17.11 15.87
N VAL A 449 -12.55 -18.12 15.00
CA VAL A 449 -11.88 -19.41 15.22
C VAL A 449 -10.74 -19.57 14.23
N GLN A 450 -9.52 -19.71 14.75
CA GLN A 450 -8.32 -19.96 13.98
C GLN A 450 -8.00 -21.46 13.97
N SER A 451 -7.91 -22.04 12.78
CA SER A 451 -7.34 -23.38 12.57
C SER A 451 -5.87 -23.30 12.16
N LEU A 452 -5.08 -24.32 12.50
CA LEU A 452 -3.66 -24.40 12.17
C LEU A 452 -3.36 -25.66 11.35
N PRO A 453 -3.16 -25.53 10.03
CA PRO A 453 -2.88 -26.67 9.16
C PRO A 453 -1.63 -27.44 9.59
N GLU A 454 -1.64 -28.75 9.38
CA GLU A 454 -0.46 -29.61 9.62
C GLU A 454 0.60 -29.48 8.53
N ARG A 455 0.16 -29.19 7.31
CA ARG A 455 0.98 -29.03 6.11
C ARG A 455 0.33 -28.03 5.17
N ASP A 456 1.13 -27.34 4.38
CA ASP A 456 0.61 -26.60 3.24
C ASP A 456 -0.03 -27.59 2.25
N ARG A 457 -1.22 -27.26 1.75
CA ARG A 457 -1.98 -28.09 0.83
C ARG A 457 -2.15 -27.35 -0.48
N TYR A 458 -1.76 -28.00 -1.58
CA TYR A 458 -1.94 -27.47 -2.93
C TYR A 458 -3.31 -27.82 -3.53
N SER A 459 -3.96 -28.88 -3.03
CA SER A 459 -5.28 -29.31 -3.48
C SER A 459 -6.17 -29.69 -2.30
N MET A 460 -7.49 -29.59 -2.52
CA MET A 460 -8.51 -29.96 -1.54
C MET A 460 -9.38 -31.08 -2.09
N THR A 461 -9.74 -32.02 -1.21
CA THR A 461 -10.71 -33.08 -1.52
C THR A 461 -12.14 -32.57 -1.36
N LEU A 462 -13.10 -33.28 -1.97
CA LEU A 462 -14.54 -33.01 -1.79
C LEU A 462 -14.92 -32.96 -0.30
N GLN A 463 -14.47 -33.95 0.49
CA GLN A 463 -14.72 -34.02 1.93
C GLN A 463 -14.25 -32.78 2.68
N GLN A 464 -13.06 -32.27 2.34
CA GLN A 464 -12.51 -31.07 2.97
C GLN A 464 -13.29 -29.81 2.59
N MET A 465 -13.71 -29.69 1.33
CA MET A 465 -14.53 -28.58 0.88
C MET A 465 -15.91 -28.58 1.56
N THR A 466 -16.57 -29.74 1.64
CA THR A 466 -17.84 -29.87 2.37
C THR A 466 -17.67 -29.61 3.87
N ALA A 467 -16.56 -30.05 4.46
CA ALA A 467 -16.26 -29.79 5.88
C ALA A 467 -16.07 -28.29 6.17
N ARG A 468 -15.41 -27.55 5.26
CA ARG A 468 -15.26 -26.09 5.36
C ARG A 468 -16.58 -25.34 5.19
N ILE A 469 -17.45 -25.79 4.27
CA ILE A 469 -18.80 -25.22 4.13
C ILE A 469 -19.60 -25.44 5.43
N ALA A 470 -19.55 -26.64 6.00
CA ALA A 470 -20.23 -26.92 7.27
C ALA A 470 -19.67 -26.07 8.41
N MET A 471 -18.35 -25.94 8.52
CA MET A 471 -17.70 -25.09 9.52
C MET A 471 -18.14 -23.63 9.37
N ALA A 472 -18.17 -23.09 8.15
CA ALA A 472 -18.64 -21.73 7.88
C ALA A 472 -20.11 -21.52 8.26
N MET A 473 -20.97 -22.53 8.10
CA MET A 473 -22.36 -22.44 8.55
C MET A 473 -22.53 -22.59 10.07
N GLY A 474 -21.49 -23.01 10.80
CA GLY A 474 -21.52 -23.28 12.23
C GLY A 474 -22.01 -22.11 13.08
N GLY A 475 -21.47 -20.90 12.87
CA GLY A 475 -21.85 -19.70 13.62
C GLY A 475 -23.31 -19.30 13.41
N ARG A 476 -23.78 -19.29 12.14
CA ARG A 476 -25.18 -19.01 11.79
C ARG A 476 -26.15 -19.99 12.45
N VAL A 477 -25.84 -21.28 12.38
CA VAL A 477 -26.67 -22.33 12.98
C VAL A 477 -26.69 -22.23 14.50
N ALA A 478 -25.55 -21.92 15.13
CA ALA A 478 -25.45 -21.71 16.56
C ALA A 478 -26.37 -20.58 17.04
N GLU A 479 -26.41 -19.46 16.33
CA GLU A 479 -27.33 -18.36 16.61
C GLU A 479 -28.80 -18.79 16.48
N GLU A 480 -29.14 -19.50 15.40
CA GLU A 480 -30.49 -20.01 15.13
C GLU A 480 -30.97 -20.96 16.23
N LEU A 481 -30.11 -21.85 16.73
CA LEU A 481 -30.43 -22.83 17.77
C LEU A 481 -30.57 -22.22 19.16
N LYS A 482 -29.71 -21.25 19.53
CA LYS A 482 -29.73 -20.65 20.87
C LYS A 482 -30.73 -19.51 21.03
N PHE A 483 -30.78 -18.60 20.04
CA PHE A 483 -31.52 -17.34 20.15
C PHE A 483 -32.78 -17.29 19.28
N GLY A 484 -32.93 -18.25 18.36
CA GLY A 484 -34.06 -18.31 17.44
C GLY A 484 -33.88 -17.46 16.19
N ARG A 485 -34.77 -17.66 15.21
CA ARG A 485 -34.65 -17.08 13.86
C ARG A 485 -34.73 -15.54 13.81
N GLU A 486 -35.39 -14.93 14.77
CA GLU A 486 -35.54 -13.47 14.84
C GLU A 486 -34.27 -12.76 15.34
N LYS A 487 -33.39 -13.48 16.03
CA LYS A 487 -32.16 -12.94 16.62
C LYS A 487 -30.89 -13.28 15.84
N VAL A 488 -31.04 -13.79 14.62
CA VAL A 488 -29.88 -14.13 13.80
C VAL A 488 -29.32 -12.89 13.14
N THR A 489 -28.01 -12.71 13.25
CA THR A 489 -27.35 -11.43 12.95
C THR A 489 -26.80 -11.38 11.53
N SER A 490 -26.38 -10.17 11.13
CA SER A 490 -25.57 -9.94 9.93
C SER A 490 -24.10 -10.33 10.11
N GLY A 491 -23.68 -10.75 11.31
CA GLY A 491 -22.31 -11.16 11.63
C GLY A 491 -21.85 -12.35 10.78
N ALA A 492 -22.74 -13.28 10.46
CA ALA A 492 -22.45 -14.46 9.63
C ALA A 492 -22.24 -14.17 8.12
N SER A 493 -22.21 -12.90 7.71
CA SER A 493 -22.13 -12.53 6.29
C SER A 493 -20.82 -13.00 5.62
N SER A 494 -19.68 -12.91 6.32
CA SER A 494 -18.40 -13.42 5.83
C SER A 494 -18.41 -14.94 5.63
N ASP A 495 -19.09 -15.66 6.52
CA ASP A 495 -19.09 -17.13 6.50
C ASP A 495 -20.00 -17.64 5.38
N ILE A 496 -21.12 -16.94 5.15
CA ILE A 496 -22.00 -17.21 4.01
C ILE A 496 -21.27 -16.93 2.69
N ASP A 497 -20.53 -15.82 2.57
CA ASP A 497 -19.73 -15.52 1.39
C ASP A 497 -18.65 -16.60 1.16
N MET A 498 -17.92 -17.00 2.22
CA MET A 498 -16.92 -18.06 2.15
C MET A 498 -17.51 -19.39 1.68
N ALA A 499 -18.60 -19.84 2.31
CA ALA A 499 -19.29 -21.07 1.94
C ALA A 499 -19.80 -21.03 0.49
N THR A 500 -20.35 -19.89 0.06
CA THR A 500 -20.87 -19.69 -1.30
C THR A 500 -19.74 -19.71 -2.33
N LYS A 501 -18.59 -19.09 -2.05
CA LYS A 501 -17.41 -19.11 -2.93
C LYS A 501 -16.85 -20.51 -3.11
N ILE A 502 -16.73 -21.27 -2.01
CA ILE A 502 -16.28 -22.66 -2.06
C ILE A 502 -17.26 -23.51 -2.88
N ALA A 503 -18.57 -23.43 -2.58
CA ALA A 503 -19.59 -24.16 -3.31
C ALA A 503 -19.62 -23.78 -4.81
N ARG A 504 -19.45 -22.49 -5.13
CA ARG A 504 -19.34 -22.04 -6.53
C ARG A 504 -18.13 -22.65 -7.22
N ALA A 505 -16.95 -22.59 -6.62
CA ALA A 505 -15.73 -23.19 -7.20
C ALA A 505 -15.87 -24.71 -7.38
N MET A 506 -16.47 -25.41 -6.40
CA MET A 506 -16.78 -26.84 -6.51
C MET A 506 -17.61 -27.15 -7.76
N VAL A 507 -18.61 -26.32 -8.05
CA VAL A 507 -19.54 -26.51 -9.17
C VAL A 507 -18.95 -26.04 -10.51
N THR A 508 -18.35 -24.86 -10.56
CA THR A 508 -18.00 -24.19 -11.83
C THR A 508 -16.55 -24.38 -12.27
N GLN A 509 -15.63 -24.65 -11.35
CA GLN A 509 -14.19 -24.77 -11.64
C GLN A 509 -13.69 -26.21 -11.49
N TYR A 510 -14.09 -26.88 -10.39
CA TYR A 510 -13.59 -28.22 -10.07
C TYR A 510 -14.46 -29.36 -10.60
N GLY A 511 -15.67 -29.06 -11.06
CA GLY A 511 -16.56 -30.04 -11.68
C GLY A 511 -17.01 -31.15 -10.72
N LEU A 512 -17.26 -30.80 -9.45
CA LEU A 512 -17.64 -31.72 -8.37
C LEU A 512 -19.16 -31.92 -8.24
N SER A 513 -19.96 -31.32 -9.13
CA SER A 513 -21.38 -31.60 -9.22
C SER A 513 -21.62 -32.76 -10.18
N GLU A 514 -22.32 -33.80 -9.72
CA GLU A 514 -22.69 -34.94 -10.56
C GLU A 514 -23.62 -34.56 -11.72
N LYS A 515 -24.46 -33.52 -11.54
CA LYS A 515 -25.42 -33.09 -12.56
C LYS A 515 -24.76 -32.32 -13.72
N LEU A 516 -23.72 -31.56 -13.41
CA LEU A 516 -22.98 -30.74 -14.39
C LEU A 516 -21.75 -31.48 -14.94
N GLY A 517 -21.22 -32.44 -14.18
CA GLY A 517 -20.05 -33.21 -14.54
C GLY A 517 -18.73 -32.43 -14.44
N PRO A 518 -17.61 -33.05 -14.84
CA PRO A 518 -16.27 -32.48 -14.72
C PRO A 518 -15.96 -31.45 -15.82
N ILE A 519 -16.77 -30.39 -15.92
CA ILE A 519 -16.63 -29.32 -16.93
C ILE A 519 -16.33 -27.99 -16.23
N ALA A 520 -15.34 -27.24 -16.75
CA ALA A 520 -15.04 -25.89 -16.29
C ALA A 520 -16.00 -24.87 -16.95
N TYR A 521 -16.95 -24.38 -16.17
CA TYR A 521 -17.95 -23.38 -16.58
C TYR A 521 -17.48 -21.94 -16.38
N ALA A 522 -16.59 -21.70 -15.42
CA ALA A 522 -15.99 -20.39 -15.15
C ALA A 522 -14.51 -20.35 -15.57
N GLU A 523 -14.07 -19.24 -16.17
CA GLU A 523 -12.64 -18.90 -16.25
C GLU A 523 -12.23 -18.18 -14.96
N ASP A 524 -10.98 -18.35 -14.57
CA ASP A 524 -10.42 -17.86 -13.30
C ASP A 524 -10.67 -16.35 -13.13
N GLU A 525 -11.24 -15.93 -11.99
CA GLU A 525 -11.47 -14.53 -11.62
C GLU A 525 -10.15 -13.83 -11.23
N GLY A 526 -9.10 -13.97 -12.05
CA GLY A 526 -7.93 -13.09 -11.95
C GLY A 526 -8.36 -11.63 -12.18
N GLU A 527 -7.52 -10.65 -11.82
CA GLU A 527 -7.74 -9.22 -12.12
C GLU A 527 -7.71 -8.95 -13.64
N VAL A 528 -8.70 -9.46 -14.36
CA VAL A 528 -8.89 -9.26 -15.79
C VAL A 528 -9.47 -7.86 -15.96
N PHE A 529 -8.63 -7.00 -16.53
CA PHE A 529 -8.93 -5.62 -16.90
C PHE A 529 -10.36 -5.46 -17.44
N LEU A 530 -11.07 -4.43 -16.97
CA LEU A 530 -12.48 -4.11 -17.28
C LEU A 530 -12.80 -4.11 -18.79
N GLY A 531 -11.80 -3.89 -19.66
CA GLY A 531 -11.95 -3.92 -21.12
C GLY A 531 -11.90 -5.31 -21.77
N GLN A 532 -11.32 -6.33 -21.12
CA GLN A 532 -11.25 -7.71 -21.64
C GLN A 532 -12.31 -8.63 -21.02
N SER A 533 -12.79 -8.33 -19.81
CA SER A 533 -13.80 -9.12 -19.12
C SER A 533 -15.18 -9.05 -19.77
N ILE A 534 -15.53 -7.95 -20.46
CA ILE A 534 -16.80 -7.82 -21.19
C ILE A 534 -16.85 -8.74 -22.43
N ALA A 535 -15.69 -9.07 -23.02
CA ALA A 535 -15.62 -9.81 -24.28
C ALA A 535 -15.46 -11.34 -24.11
N ARG A 536 -15.18 -11.85 -22.91
CA ARG A 536 -14.87 -13.27 -22.65
C ARG A 536 -15.79 -13.98 -21.66
N THR A 537 -16.98 -13.46 -21.38
CA THR A 537 -18.00 -14.27 -20.71
C THR A 537 -18.39 -15.40 -21.68
N LYS A 538 -17.89 -16.63 -21.46
CA LYS A 538 -18.46 -17.81 -22.10
C LYS A 538 -19.97 -17.75 -21.85
N THR A 539 -20.76 -17.74 -22.91
CA THR A 539 -22.22 -17.69 -22.83
C THR A 539 -22.72 -19.04 -22.29
N ILE A 540 -22.79 -19.14 -20.96
CA ILE A 540 -23.47 -20.24 -20.27
C ILE A 540 -24.96 -20.14 -20.62
N SER A 541 -25.60 -21.25 -20.99
CA SER A 541 -27.04 -21.24 -21.25
C SER A 541 -27.81 -20.94 -19.96
N THR A 542 -28.98 -20.31 -20.07
CA THR A 542 -29.83 -19.98 -18.91
C THR A 542 -30.17 -21.22 -18.07
N ASP A 543 -30.42 -22.35 -18.73
CA ASP A 543 -30.73 -23.62 -18.06
C ASP A 543 -29.52 -24.15 -17.27
N THR A 544 -28.32 -24.02 -17.83
CA THR A 544 -27.09 -24.40 -17.14
C THR A 544 -26.80 -23.46 -15.98
N ALA A 545 -27.00 -22.15 -16.16
CA ALA A 545 -26.82 -21.16 -15.09
C ALA A 545 -27.77 -21.44 -13.90
N LYS A 546 -29.03 -21.73 -14.18
CA LYS A 546 -30.00 -22.15 -13.15
C LYS A 546 -29.54 -23.43 -12.44
N LEU A 547 -29.08 -24.43 -13.18
CA LEU A 547 -28.58 -25.68 -12.62
C LEU A 547 -27.35 -25.47 -11.72
N ILE A 548 -26.44 -24.56 -12.11
CA ILE A 548 -25.30 -24.15 -11.30
C ILE A 548 -25.79 -23.53 -9.98
N GLU A 549 -26.75 -22.60 -10.02
CA GLU A 549 -27.31 -21.97 -8.82
C GLU A 549 -27.97 -22.98 -7.88
N ASP A 550 -28.76 -23.91 -8.43
CA ASP A 550 -29.42 -24.97 -7.67
C ASP A 550 -28.39 -25.89 -6.97
N GLU A 551 -27.29 -26.22 -7.65
CA GLU A 551 -26.21 -27.04 -7.08
C GLU A 551 -25.38 -26.29 -6.02
N ILE A 552 -25.11 -25.00 -6.22
CA ILE A 552 -24.46 -24.16 -5.19
C ILE A 552 -25.34 -24.12 -3.93
N LYS A 553 -26.64 -23.86 -4.11
CA LYS A 553 -27.60 -23.84 -3.00
C LYS A 553 -27.65 -25.18 -2.27
N ARG A 554 -27.61 -26.29 -3.00
CA ARG A 554 -27.56 -27.64 -2.44
C ARG A 554 -26.37 -27.82 -1.51
N PHE A 555 -25.15 -27.56 -1.99
CA PHE A 555 -23.93 -27.72 -1.17
C PHE A 555 -23.95 -26.85 0.09
N VAL A 556 -24.39 -25.58 -0.02
CA VAL A 556 -24.49 -24.68 1.14
C VAL A 556 -25.53 -25.17 2.14
N THR A 557 -26.69 -25.64 1.67
CA THR A 557 -27.76 -26.17 2.52
C THR A 557 -27.34 -27.47 3.22
N GLU A 558 -26.68 -28.38 2.51
CA GLU A 558 -26.13 -29.62 3.09
C GLU A 558 -25.10 -29.31 4.20
N GLY A 559 -24.26 -28.28 4.00
CA GLY A 559 -23.33 -27.81 5.03
C GLY A 559 -24.04 -27.22 6.27
N HIS A 560 -25.11 -26.44 6.06
CA HIS A 560 -25.95 -25.92 7.15
C HIS A 560 -26.62 -27.04 7.95
N ASP A 561 -27.21 -28.02 7.26
CA ASP A 561 -27.86 -29.17 7.89
C ASP A 561 -26.86 -30.03 8.67
N LEU A 562 -25.64 -30.23 8.14
CA LEU A 562 -24.57 -30.94 8.84
C LEU A 562 -24.13 -30.19 10.11
N ALA A 563 -23.92 -28.88 10.03
CA ALA A 563 -23.60 -28.06 11.19
C ALA A 563 -24.70 -28.15 12.26
N LYS A 564 -25.98 -28.08 11.83
CA LYS A 564 -27.14 -28.22 12.73
C LYS A 564 -27.20 -29.56 13.41
N LYS A 565 -26.93 -30.65 12.68
CA LYS A 565 -26.86 -31.99 13.25
C LYS A 565 -25.79 -32.06 14.35
N ILE A 566 -24.58 -31.60 14.07
CA ILE A 566 -23.46 -31.64 15.03
C ILE A 566 -23.76 -30.82 16.29
N LEU A 567 -24.23 -29.58 16.14
CA LEU A 567 -24.52 -28.69 17.27
C LEU A 567 -25.72 -29.18 18.11
N THR A 568 -26.64 -29.95 17.51
CA THR A 568 -27.75 -30.57 18.24
C THR A 568 -27.29 -31.83 18.99
N GLU A 569 -26.49 -32.69 18.35
CA GLU A 569 -25.96 -33.92 18.96
C GLU A 569 -24.95 -33.64 20.09
N ARG A 570 -24.18 -32.55 19.97
CA ARG A 570 -23.14 -32.13 20.94
C ARG A 570 -23.51 -30.84 21.65
N ARG A 571 -24.79 -30.67 21.96
CA ARG A 571 -25.32 -29.44 22.57
C ARG A 571 -24.64 -29.07 23.87
N ASP A 572 -24.46 -30.03 24.78
CA ASP A 572 -23.86 -29.77 26.10
C ASP A 572 -22.40 -29.32 25.98
N ASP A 573 -21.63 -29.94 25.08
CA ASP A 573 -20.24 -29.60 24.79
C ASP A 573 -20.14 -28.18 24.19
N TRP A 574 -21.02 -27.86 23.25
CA TRP A 574 -21.11 -26.53 22.62
C TRP A 574 -21.49 -25.45 23.63
N GLU A 575 -22.47 -25.69 24.51
CA GLU A 575 -22.88 -24.72 25.54
C GLU A 575 -21.76 -24.47 26.57
N LYS A 576 -21.03 -25.52 26.99
CA LYS A 576 -19.84 -25.37 27.85
C LYS A 576 -18.76 -24.53 27.18
N LEU A 577 -18.50 -24.76 25.90
CA LEU A 577 -17.49 -24.02 25.15
C LEU A 577 -17.87 -22.53 25.03
N ALA A 578 -19.13 -22.22 24.76
CA ALA A 578 -19.62 -20.85 24.70
C ALA A 578 -19.52 -20.13 26.06
N GLN A 579 -19.83 -20.82 27.16
CA GLN A 579 -19.68 -20.26 28.51
C GLN A 579 -18.20 -19.99 28.85
N ALA A 580 -17.31 -20.91 28.52
CA ALA A 580 -15.88 -20.72 28.71
C ALA A 580 -15.34 -19.54 27.87
N LEU A 581 -15.85 -19.32 26.65
CA LEU A 581 -15.50 -18.12 25.86
C LEU A 581 -15.98 -16.82 26.52
N LEU A 582 -17.13 -16.83 27.20
CA LEU A 582 -17.62 -15.65 27.92
C LEU A 582 -16.77 -15.32 29.14
N GLU A 583 -16.26 -16.35 29.83
CA GLU A 583 -15.40 -16.21 31.01
C GLU A 583 -13.97 -15.78 30.63
N PHE A 584 -13.37 -16.45 29.64
CA PHE A 584 -11.94 -16.32 29.34
C PHE A 584 -11.61 -15.47 28.11
N GLU A 585 -12.61 -15.08 27.31
CA GLU A 585 -12.57 -14.26 26.08
C GLU A 585 -11.75 -14.81 24.90
N THR A 586 -10.77 -15.64 25.19
CA THR A 586 -9.90 -16.36 24.26
C THR A 586 -9.64 -17.74 24.84
N LEU A 587 -9.74 -18.79 24.02
CA LEU A 587 -9.39 -20.17 24.37
C LEU A 587 -8.41 -20.72 23.34
N THR A 588 -7.35 -21.37 23.80
CA THR A 588 -6.40 -22.11 22.96
C THR A 588 -6.95 -23.49 22.59
N GLY A 589 -6.45 -24.10 21.51
CA GLY A 589 -6.88 -25.44 21.10
C GLY A 589 -6.73 -26.51 22.18
N GLU A 590 -5.67 -26.42 23.01
CA GLU A 590 -5.44 -27.30 24.15
C GLU A 590 -6.48 -27.07 25.26
N GLU A 591 -6.80 -25.82 25.57
CA GLU A 591 -7.85 -25.48 26.55
C GLU A 591 -9.24 -25.94 26.07
N ILE A 592 -9.53 -25.82 24.78
CA ILE A 592 -10.78 -26.32 24.19
C ILE A 592 -10.87 -27.83 24.37
N GLN A 593 -9.81 -28.59 24.10
CA GLN A 593 -9.79 -30.03 24.33
C GLN A 593 -9.98 -30.38 25.82
N LYS A 594 -9.34 -29.64 26.73
CA LYS A 594 -9.53 -29.82 28.19
C LYS A 594 -10.99 -29.62 28.60
N ILE A 595 -11.64 -28.56 28.13
CA ILE A 595 -13.07 -28.30 28.42
C ILE A 595 -13.94 -29.45 27.92
N LEU A 596 -13.69 -29.93 26.70
CA LEU A 596 -14.44 -31.04 26.11
C LEU A 596 -14.22 -32.36 26.86
N ASN A 597 -13.06 -32.55 27.48
CA ASN A 597 -12.76 -33.70 28.34
C ASN A 597 -13.29 -33.54 29.78
N GLY A 598 -13.89 -32.39 30.12
CA GLY A 598 -14.40 -32.09 31.45
C GLY A 598 -13.34 -31.64 32.46
N GLU A 599 -12.16 -31.24 31.99
CA GLU A 599 -11.09 -30.69 32.82
C GLU A 599 -11.26 -29.17 33.02
N THR A 600 -10.82 -28.65 34.17
CA THR A 600 -10.87 -27.21 34.47
C THR A 600 -9.66 -26.48 33.94
N ILE A 601 -9.88 -25.29 33.38
CA ILE A 601 -8.80 -24.39 32.97
C ILE A 601 -8.26 -23.69 34.23
N VAL A 602 -6.97 -23.81 34.47
CA VAL A 602 -6.26 -23.02 35.49
C VAL A 602 -5.37 -22.03 34.76
N ARG A 603 -5.74 -20.75 34.75
CA ARG A 603 -4.86 -19.66 34.33
C ARG A 603 -4.34 -18.98 35.59
N GLU A 604 -3.03 -18.99 35.77
CA GLU A 604 -2.40 -18.11 36.78
C GLU A 604 -2.65 -16.67 36.34
N ASP A 605 -3.47 -15.94 37.09
CA ASP A 605 -3.72 -14.53 36.85
C ASP A 605 -2.45 -13.75 37.23
N PRO A 606 -1.79 -13.06 36.29
CA PRO A 606 -0.63 -12.21 36.60
C PRO A 606 -0.97 -11.05 37.56
N LEU A 607 -2.26 -10.83 37.85
CA LEU A 607 -2.77 -9.79 38.73
C LEU A 607 -3.29 -10.31 40.08
N ASP A 608 -3.28 -11.63 40.35
CA ASP A 608 -3.62 -12.14 41.69
C ASP A 608 -2.42 -11.92 42.64
N PRO A 609 -2.52 -11.07 43.68
CA PRO A 609 -1.39 -10.72 44.55
C PRO A 609 -0.90 -11.87 45.45
N LYS A 610 -1.47 -13.08 45.33
CA LYS A 610 -1.34 -14.10 46.38
C LYS A 610 -0.17 -15.07 46.25
N ASP A 611 0.60 -15.08 45.16
CA ASP A 611 1.75 -16.02 45.09
C ASP A 611 2.96 -15.50 44.28
N HIS A 612 3.37 -14.26 44.52
CA HIS A 612 4.67 -13.77 44.06
C HIS A 612 5.73 -13.91 45.16
N THR A 613 6.21 -15.13 45.40
CA THR A 613 7.63 -15.29 45.78
C THR A 613 8.42 -15.48 44.49
N PRO A 614 9.24 -14.50 44.05
CA PRO A 614 10.10 -14.72 42.90
C PRO A 614 11.05 -15.88 43.24
N PRO A 615 11.22 -16.88 42.36
CA PRO A 615 12.22 -17.91 42.58
C PRO A 615 13.58 -17.23 42.65
N SER A 616 14.22 -17.30 43.82
CA SER A 616 15.54 -16.75 44.04
C SER A 616 16.52 -17.44 43.10
N SER A 617 17.08 -16.70 42.16
CA SER A 617 18.09 -17.14 41.19
C SER A 617 19.48 -17.30 41.82
N VAL A 618 19.54 -17.87 43.01
CA VAL A 618 20.80 -18.21 43.70
C VAL A 618 20.91 -19.73 43.74
N PRO A 619 21.91 -20.36 43.11
CA PRO A 619 22.12 -21.79 43.26
C PRO A 619 22.46 -22.10 44.72
N SER A 620 21.68 -22.98 45.35
CA SER A 620 22.00 -23.54 46.66
C SER A 620 23.33 -24.29 46.55
N SER A 621 24.39 -23.70 47.11
CA SER A 621 25.67 -24.36 47.29
C SER A 621 25.48 -25.60 48.16
N GLY A 622 25.74 -26.77 47.58
CA GLY A 622 25.57 -28.07 48.22
C GLY A 622 26.32 -28.20 49.55
N ALA A 623 25.61 -28.71 50.55
CA ALA A 623 26.24 -29.22 51.77
C ALA A 623 27.09 -30.45 51.42
N PRO A 624 28.33 -30.56 51.94
CA PRO A 624 29.20 -31.69 51.62
C PRO A 624 28.72 -32.95 52.35
N SER A 625 28.67 -34.05 51.61
CA SER A 625 28.34 -35.38 52.14
C SER A 625 29.46 -35.90 53.04
N GLY A 626 29.06 -36.62 54.09
CA GLY A 626 29.93 -37.10 55.14
C GLY A 626 31.02 -38.08 54.67
N GLY A 627 32.26 -37.80 55.09
CA GLY A 627 33.38 -38.74 55.11
C GLY A 627 33.51 -39.41 56.48
N LYS A 628 33.55 -40.73 56.47
CA LYS A 628 33.68 -41.66 57.63
C LYS A 628 34.90 -41.39 58.52
N LYS A 629 34.68 -41.64 59.82
CA LYS A 629 35.66 -41.88 60.90
C LYS A 629 36.90 -42.66 60.45
N ARG A 630 38.07 -42.22 60.93
CA ARG A 630 39.16 -43.11 61.39
C ARG A 630 39.74 -42.60 62.71
N ASP A 631 39.90 -43.57 63.59
CA ASP A 631 40.55 -43.59 64.90
C ASP A 631 42.06 -43.35 64.75
N ASP A 632 42.65 -42.59 65.67
CA ASP A 632 43.66 -43.07 66.62
C ASP A 632 44.40 -41.88 67.28
N GLY A 633 44.66 -42.04 68.57
CA GLY A 633 44.94 -40.95 69.49
C GLY A 633 46.41 -40.62 69.74
N THR A 634 46.58 -40.05 70.94
CA THR A 634 47.79 -39.62 71.65
C THR A 634 48.20 -38.16 71.45
N GLY A 635 48.35 -37.49 72.60
CA GLY A 635 48.39 -36.05 72.74
C GLY A 635 49.72 -35.40 72.41
N GLY A 636 49.69 -34.07 72.35
CA GLY A 636 50.85 -33.22 72.17
C GLY A 636 50.46 -31.75 72.18
N MET A 637 50.56 -31.16 73.37
CA MET A 637 50.90 -29.77 73.70
C MET A 637 50.16 -28.55 73.09
N GLU A 638 49.77 -27.73 74.06
CA GLU A 638 49.38 -26.31 74.05
C GLU A 638 50.59 -25.38 73.67
N PRO A 639 50.49 -24.03 73.69
CA PRO A 639 50.31 -23.21 72.48
C PRO A 639 51.38 -22.11 72.27
N SER A 640 51.12 -21.26 71.27
CA SER A 640 51.55 -19.84 71.15
C SER A 640 52.88 -19.53 70.43
N PRO A 641 53.17 -18.26 70.05
CA PRO A 641 52.48 -17.43 69.04
C PRO A 641 53.50 -16.64 68.17
N GLN A 642 53.04 -15.55 67.52
CA GLN A 642 53.76 -14.55 66.71
C GLN A 642 53.83 -14.92 65.22
N GLY A 643 53.45 -14.07 64.27
CA GLY A 643 53.35 -12.62 64.30
C GLY A 643 54.15 -12.08 63.12
N ALA A 644 53.44 -11.73 62.05
CA ALA A 644 53.75 -10.70 61.04
C ALA A 644 52.61 -10.69 60.03
#